data_AF-A0A1F9BZS7-F1
#
_entry.id   AF-A0A1F9BZS7-F1
#
_cell.length_a   1.000
_cell.length_b   1.000
_cell.length_c   1.000
_cell.angle_alpha   90.00
_cell.angle_beta   90.00
_cell.angle_gamma   90.00
#
_symmetry.space_group_name_H-M   'P 1'
#
loop_
_entity.id
_entity.type
_entity.pdbx_description
1 polymer ?
#
loop_
_entity_poly.entity_id
_entity_poly.type
_entity_poly.pdbx_seq_one_letter_code
_entity_poly.pdbx_strand_id
1 'polypeptide(L)'
;MDTIKELINIVGEKNVKTDQIERLCFSRDMSVHEGIPDAIVFAKTTEEVSKILKFASENDIKIIPRGSGTSTTGAVLACFGGIILDVSRMNKIKEIQKMDGYAVVEPGVICQHLNNALAPTHFFPPDPGSATIASIGGMVSTNASGNRAIKYGATKDYIMGLEVVLADGRIMKTGSIVPKTSSGYDLAHLFCRAEGTLGVITEVTVKVLPVPEYIAFAQARFPSVEDAGKAAEEIITSGIPLSSCEILDRLSIDVVNKAMDLNIPDNVECLLFIEMDGNKQAVKENIQKIDRISKECNGLGNQWDDDPAKRLKMWAGRQGLVPSLSKVRRGAKLIPFVEDFGVPMSKIPETIRELQKIRDKYDFPIPIFGHIGDGNLHATLIIDGRNKKEWEKVKPIAQEFIDLTLKFKGTLTAEHGIGVAKASFIHKELGLSHEVMKTIKKALDPKNILNPGKMGFDNAAKDIFDHFTYQEFVDTPDQIKSFGQAVDNEIFACINCGFCRAGCTVYARTGLESENARGRVIQAYYMMKGLLEPSKEVAEKFYLCTTCLNCKSTCPAGVVVSEIVEAGRRKLVEAGFLPEIHKTLMQNLKATGNPFGEPREKRTDVYPSTFQPKKGPVDILFFPGCVASYQDINLVPNLMNILDRAGVSYTALGKDENCCGYISYLVGTEEFKEVGKKNVEAFSKIQPKQIMTTCAGCYKTFKEIYPKHLSFNTPVLHAIDYLDQLIQSGKLKLKDGNAMKVAYHDPCDLGRHLNIFEPPRELIKKVPGVTLIEFKNNRLLAKCCGGGGGMKAFNTELSGEIAYQRGLEALEVGADTIVSACPACKGNLQLAAARIRKEKKGKIKVMDITELVAEAVA
;
A
#
# COMPACT_ATOMS: atom_id res chain seq x y z
N MET A 1 32.09 -2.70 -16.92
CA MET A 1 32.51 -1.49 -16.17
C MET A 1 32.29 -0.21 -16.97
N ASP A 2 32.41 -0.23 -18.29
CA ASP A 2 32.21 0.96 -19.13
C ASP A 2 30.74 1.42 -19.18
N THR A 3 29.81 0.47 -19.36
CA THR A 3 28.36 0.73 -19.39
C THR A 3 27.84 1.46 -18.15
N ILE A 4 28.22 1.01 -16.95
CA ILE A 4 27.74 1.63 -15.70
C ILE A 4 28.31 3.04 -15.54
N LYS A 5 29.57 3.26 -15.91
CA LYS A 5 30.18 4.59 -15.88
C LYS A 5 29.43 5.56 -16.79
N GLU A 6 29.05 5.12 -17.99
CA GLU A 6 28.30 5.97 -18.91
C GLU A 6 26.91 6.30 -18.40
N LEU A 7 26.19 5.32 -17.84
CA LEU A 7 24.90 5.59 -17.19
C LEU A 7 25.04 6.56 -16.02
N ILE A 8 26.11 6.44 -15.23
CA ILE A 8 26.44 7.38 -14.15
C ILE A 8 26.74 8.77 -14.71
N ASN A 9 27.42 8.90 -15.85
CA ASN A 9 27.66 10.19 -16.50
C ASN A 9 26.34 10.84 -16.95
N ILE A 10 25.36 10.06 -17.41
CA ILE A 10 24.08 10.57 -17.89
C ILE A 10 23.18 11.02 -16.73
N VAL A 11 22.94 10.15 -15.73
CA VAL A 11 21.94 10.39 -14.67
C VAL A 11 22.53 10.68 -13.29
N GLY A 12 23.84 10.54 -13.12
CA GLY A 12 24.50 10.61 -11.82
C GLY A 12 24.42 9.31 -11.01
N GLU A 13 25.41 9.09 -10.15
CA GLU A 13 25.60 7.84 -9.39
C GLU A 13 24.39 7.44 -8.54
N LYS A 14 23.73 8.40 -7.89
CA LYS A 14 22.56 8.13 -7.04
C LYS A 14 21.36 7.57 -7.81
N ASN A 15 21.33 7.72 -9.12
CA ASN A 15 20.26 7.29 -10.01
C ASN A 15 20.58 5.96 -10.73
N VAL A 16 21.71 5.30 -10.45
CA VAL A 16 22.05 3.97 -10.98
C VAL A 16 22.14 2.96 -9.83
N LYS A 17 21.48 1.81 -9.97
CA LYS A 17 21.52 0.72 -8.98
C LYS A 17 21.89 -0.59 -9.66
N THR A 18 22.93 -1.22 -9.13
CA THR A 18 23.47 -2.52 -9.60
C THR A 18 23.60 -3.53 -8.47
N ASP A 19 23.29 -3.13 -7.23
CA ASP A 19 23.33 -4.03 -6.09
C ASP A 19 22.27 -5.13 -6.22
N GLN A 20 22.60 -6.33 -5.72
CA GLN A 20 21.74 -7.49 -5.83
C GLN A 20 20.36 -7.25 -5.21
N ILE A 21 20.29 -6.53 -4.09
CA ILE A 21 19.05 -6.35 -3.33
C ILE A 21 18.05 -5.51 -4.12
N GLU A 22 18.46 -4.37 -4.67
CA GLU A 22 17.58 -3.53 -5.48
C GLU A 22 17.17 -4.27 -6.77
N ARG A 23 18.09 -5.00 -7.42
CA ARG A 23 17.80 -5.83 -8.61
C ARG A 23 16.74 -6.89 -8.33
N LEU A 24 16.85 -7.62 -7.22
CA LEU A 24 15.84 -8.59 -6.80
C LEU A 24 14.50 -7.90 -6.49
N CYS A 25 14.50 -6.75 -5.83
CA CYS A 25 13.27 -6.00 -5.53
C CYS A 25 12.52 -5.51 -6.78
N PHE A 26 13.21 -5.35 -7.92
CA PHE A 26 12.60 -4.99 -9.20
C PHE A 26 12.21 -6.19 -10.07
N SER A 27 12.58 -7.41 -9.67
CA SER A 27 12.43 -8.62 -10.47
C SER A 27 11.03 -9.23 -10.51
N ARG A 28 10.07 -8.65 -9.78
CA ARG A 28 8.70 -9.17 -9.65
C ARG A 28 7.65 -8.06 -9.80
N ASP A 29 6.50 -8.47 -10.31
CA ASP A 29 5.23 -7.73 -10.28
C ASP A 29 4.12 -8.67 -9.79
N MET A 30 2.84 -8.38 -10.08
CA MET A 30 1.75 -9.25 -9.60
C MET A 30 1.68 -10.59 -10.33
N SER A 31 2.28 -10.72 -11.51
CA SER A 31 2.18 -11.92 -12.35
C SER A 31 2.89 -13.14 -11.76
N VAL A 32 2.77 -14.28 -12.46
CA VAL A 32 3.52 -15.52 -12.16
C VAL A 32 4.99 -15.48 -12.57
N HIS A 33 5.45 -14.39 -13.20
CA HIS A 33 6.76 -14.32 -13.83
C HIS A 33 7.80 -13.61 -12.94
N GLU A 34 9.07 -13.91 -13.20
CA GLU A 34 10.21 -13.16 -12.66
C GLU A 34 11.20 -12.74 -13.77
N GLY A 35 11.95 -11.67 -13.52
CA GLY A 35 12.99 -11.21 -14.45
C GLY A 35 13.94 -10.24 -13.76
N ILE A 36 15.15 -10.72 -13.44
CA ILE A 36 16.16 -9.95 -12.69
C ILE A 36 16.92 -9.03 -13.67
N PRO A 37 16.86 -7.70 -13.51
CA PRO A 37 17.61 -6.77 -14.35
C PRO A 37 19.11 -6.83 -14.03
N ASP A 38 19.94 -6.33 -14.93
CA ASP A 38 21.38 -6.08 -14.69
C ASP A 38 21.61 -4.75 -13.94
N ALA A 39 20.78 -3.75 -14.22
CA ALA A 39 20.79 -2.46 -13.55
C ALA A 39 19.40 -1.81 -13.53
N ILE A 40 19.18 -0.91 -12.57
CA ILE A 40 18.05 0.02 -12.55
C ILE A 40 18.59 1.43 -12.73
N VAL A 41 18.00 2.18 -13.65
CA VAL A 41 18.38 3.57 -13.95
C VAL A 41 17.16 4.46 -13.78
N PHE A 42 17.25 5.46 -12.90
CA PHE A 42 16.17 6.40 -12.62
C PHE A 42 16.37 7.70 -13.39
N ALA A 43 15.61 7.89 -14.47
CA ALA A 43 15.62 9.12 -15.26
C ALA A 43 14.70 10.19 -14.65
N LYS A 44 15.06 11.46 -14.86
CA LYS A 44 14.34 12.65 -14.38
C LYS A 44 13.98 13.62 -15.51
N THR A 45 14.55 13.44 -16.70
CA THR A 45 14.34 14.32 -17.85
C THR A 45 14.25 13.54 -19.15
N THR A 46 13.62 14.13 -20.17
CA THR A 46 13.54 13.56 -21.52
C THR A 46 14.93 13.38 -22.13
N GLU A 47 15.84 14.32 -21.88
CA GLU A 47 17.20 14.30 -22.41
C GLU A 47 18.04 13.14 -21.85
N GLU A 48 17.87 12.81 -20.56
CA GLU A 48 18.50 11.62 -19.96
C GLU A 48 17.96 10.34 -20.62
N VAL A 49 16.65 10.23 -20.82
CA VAL A 49 16.04 9.08 -21.51
C VAL A 49 16.58 8.95 -22.94
N SER A 50 16.64 10.05 -23.69
CA SER A 50 17.22 10.11 -25.04
C SER A 50 18.65 9.59 -25.10
N LYS A 51 19.51 10.08 -24.20
CA LYS A 51 20.92 9.63 -24.12
C LYS A 51 21.03 8.15 -23.76
N ILE A 52 20.21 7.67 -22.82
CA ILE A 52 20.19 6.25 -22.42
C ILE A 52 19.77 5.37 -23.59
N LEU A 53 18.69 5.69 -24.29
CA LEU A 53 18.21 4.87 -25.41
C LEU A 53 19.20 4.87 -26.57
N LYS A 54 19.78 6.03 -26.91
CA LYS A 54 20.83 6.10 -27.92
C LYS A 54 22.02 5.21 -27.57
N PHE A 55 22.55 5.35 -26.35
CA PHE A 55 23.66 4.53 -25.87
C PHE A 55 23.31 3.04 -25.86
N ALA A 56 22.10 2.69 -25.43
CA ALA A 56 21.63 1.31 -25.40
C ALA A 56 21.52 0.71 -26.81
N SER A 57 21.02 1.47 -27.78
CA SER A 57 20.94 1.06 -29.18
C SER A 57 22.32 0.86 -29.82
N GLU A 58 23.27 1.76 -29.54
CA GLU A 58 24.65 1.65 -30.03
C GLU A 58 25.38 0.42 -29.46
N ASN A 59 24.97 -0.07 -28.29
CA ASN A 59 25.63 -1.16 -27.55
C ASN A 59 24.77 -2.43 -27.38
N ASP A 60 23.64 -2.53 -28.09
CA ASP A 60 22.72 -3.68 -28.06
C ASP A 60 22.22 -4.04 -26.63
N ILE A 61 21.98 -3.01 -25.81
CA ILE A 61 21.52 -3.14 -24.43
C ILE A 61 20.00 -3.08 -24.38
N LYS A 62 19.38 -4.09 -23.78
CA LYS A 62 17.92 -4.16 -23.60
C LYS A 62 17.46 -3.15 -22.55
N ILE A 63 16.38 -2.44 -22.85
CA ILE A 63 15.76 -1.44 -21.98
C ILE A 63 14.32 -1.85 -21.68
N ILE A 64 13.96 -1.88 -20.40
CA ILE A 64 12.62 -2.17 -19.91
C ILE A 64 12.06 -0.89 -19.28
N PRO A 65 11.17 -0.16 -19.96
CA PRO A 65 10.57 1.04 -19.40
C PRO A 65 9.65 0.69 -18.22
N ARG A 66 9.74 1.45 -17.13
CA ARG A 66 8.94 1.20 -15.92
C ARG A 66 8.45 2.49 -15.29
N GLY A 67 7.14 2.52 -15.01
CA GLY A 67 6.50 3.53 -14.15
C GLY A 67 6.45 3.05 -12.70
N SER A 68 5.25 2.98 -12.12
CA SER A 68 5.09 2.50 -10.72
C SER A 68 5.33 0.99 -10.51
N GLY A 69 5.40 0.19 -11.58
CA GLY A 69 5.61 -1.26 -11.49
C GLY A 69 4.43 -2.00 -10.85
N THR A 70 3.22 -1.67 -11.28
CA THR A 70 1.94 -2.24 -10.81
C THR A 70 1.33 -3.24 -11.81
N SER A 71 2.14 -3.71 -12.78
CA SER A 71 1.67 -4.63 -13.83
C SER A 71 1.22 -5.98 -13.25
N THR A 72 0.27 -6.60 -13.95
CA THR A 72 -0.29 -7.92 -13.65
C THR A 72 0.13 -8.99 -14.66
N THR A 73 0.96 -8.63 -15.66
CA THR A 73 1.22 -9.47 -16.83
C THR A 73 2.70 -9.75 -17.07
N GLY A 74 3.61 -9.26 -16.21
CA GLY A 74 5.04 -9.35 -16.44
C GLY A 74 5.60 -8.25 -17.37
N ALA A 75 4.78 -7.25 -17.73
CA ALA A 75 5.14 -6.24 -18.73
C ALA A 75 6.36 -5.38 -18.35
N VAL A 76 6.67 -5.30 -17.05
CA VAL A 76 7.77 -4.48 -16.50
C VAL A 76 8.98 -5.31 -16.04
N LEU A 77 9.05 -6.58 -16.44
CA LEU A 77 10.09 -7.52 -16.01
C LEU A 77 11.21 -7.66 -17.03
N ALA A 78 12.44 -7.73 -16.52
CA ALA A 78 13.66 -7.93 -17.29
C ALA A 78 13.95 -9.43 -17.47
N CYS A 79 13.03 -10.16 -18.10
CA CYS A 79 13.13 -11.63 -18.29
C CYS A 79 14.39 -12.08 -19.05
N PHE A 80 15.04 -11.16 -19.78
CA PHE A 80 16.26 -11.40 -20.54
C PHE A 80 17.43 -10.50 -20.10
N GLY A 81 17.44 -10.06 -18.84
CA GLY A 81 18.40 -9.09 -18.32
C GLY A 81 18.19 -7.70 -18.90
N GLY A 82 19.24 -6.88 -18.87
CA GLY A 82 19.24 -5.50 -19.34
C GLY A 82 18.92 -4.48 -18.25
N ILE A 83 18.55 -3.28 -18.68
CA ILE A 83 18.34 -2.14 -17.79
C ILE A 83 16.84 -1.89 -17.63
N ILE A 84 16.37 -1.86 -16.38
CA ILE A 84 15.09 -1.22 -16.09
C ILE A 84 15.29 0.29 -16.08
N LEU A 85 14.63 0.98 -17.01
CA LEU A 85 14.60 2.43 -17.08
C LEU A 85 13.34 2.93 -16.37
N ASP A 86 13.52 3.36 -15.13
CA ASP A 86 12.45 3.85 -14.26
C ASP A 86 12.24 5.36 -14.47
N VAL A 87 11.04 5.73 -14.91
CA VAL A 87 10.63 7.13 -15.16
C VAL A 87 9.72 7.68 -14.06
N SER A 88 9.60 6.99 -12.91
CA SER A 88 8.72 7.41 -11.81
C SER A 88 9.16 8.71 -11.14
N ARG A 89 10.39 9.16 -11.37
CA ARG A 89 10.92 10.45 -10.89
C ARG A 89 10.57 11.62 -11.81
N MET A 90 10.04 11.36 -12.99
CA MET A 90 9.41 12.36 -13.87
C MET A 90 7.94 12.48 -13.46
N ASN A 91 7.65 13.18 -12.36
CA ASN A 91 6.34 13.19 -11.70
C ASN A 91 5.71 14.57 -11.51
N LYS A 92 6.03 15.53 -12.38
CA LYS A 92 5.45 16.87 -12.35
C LYS A 92 4.19 16.97 -13.21
N ILE A 93 3.19 17.68 -12.67
CA ILE A 93 2.11 18.27 -13.46
C ILE A 93 2.65 19.58 -14.01
N LYS A 94 2.84 19.66 -15.33
CA LYS A 94 3.49 20.80 -16.00
C LYS A 94 2.49 21.92 -16.28
N GLU A 95 1.25 21.56 -16.60
CA GLU A 95 0.19 22.51 -16.95
C GLU A 95 -1.21 21.93 -16.66
N ILE A 96 -2.15 22.78 -16.24
CA ILE A 96 -3.59 22.47 -16.17
C ILE A 96 -4.35 23.63 -16.83
N GLN A 97 -5.02 23.35 -17.95
CA GLN A 97 -5.89 24.29 -18.66
C GLN A 97 -7.34 23.80 -18.61
N LYS A 98 -8.08 24.25 -17.59
CA LYS A 98 -9.48 23.82 -17.38
C LYS A 98 -10.43 24.34 -18.47
N MET A 99 -10.18 25.53 -19.01
CA MET A 99 -11.02 26.13 -20.05
C MET A 99 -10.90 25.38 -21.38
N ASP A 100 -9.69 24.99 -21.75
CA ASP A 100 -9.42 24.20 -22.96
C ASP A 100 -9.54 22.69 -22.72
N GLY A 101 -9.77 22.27 -21.48
CA GLY A 101 -10.06 20.88 -21.11
C GLY A 101 -8.86 19.93 -21.19
N TYR A 102 -7.65 20.38 -20.86
CA TYR A 102 -6.46 19.51 -20.85
C TYR A 102 -5.49 19.75 -19.68
N ALA A 103 -4.60 18.78 -19.47
CA ALA A 103 -3.43 18.90 -18.60
C ALA A 103 -2.20 18.27 -19.26
N VAL A 104 -1.02 18.83 -19.00
CA VAL A 104 0.28 18.26 -19.45
C VAL A 104 1.01 17.72 -18.23
N VAL A 105 1.39 16.45 -18.28
CA VAL A 105 1.98 15.73 -17.14
C VAL A 105 3.20 14.92 -17.58
N GLU A 106 4.17 14.80 -16.68
CA GLU A 106 5.24 13.82 -16.82
C GLU A 106 4.71 12.38 -16.54
N PRO A 107 5.32 11.33 -17.12
CA PRO A 107 4.77 9.96 -17.10
C PRO A 107 4.64 9.35 -15.71
N GLY A 108 5.47 9.77 -14.75
CA GLY A 108 5.48 9.32 -13.36
C GLY A 108 4.43 9.97 -12.47
N VAL A 109 3.63 10.92 -12.97
CA VAL A 109 2.49 11.47 -12.22
C VAL A 109 1.51 10.35 -11.90
N ILE A 110 1.08 10.26 -10.64
CA ILE A 110 0.10 9.28 -10.19
C ILE A 110 -1.31 9.76 -10.55
N CYS A 111 -2.17 8.88 -11.07
CA CYS A 111 -3.55 9.21 -11.48
C CYS A 111 -4.32 9.98 -10.40
N GLN A 112 -4.33 9.47 -9.17
CA GLN A 112 -5.00 10.15 -8.06
C GLN A 112 -4.40 11.53 -7.75
N HIS A 113 -3.08 11.73 -7.96
CA HIS A 113 -2.47 13.05 -7.73
C HIS A 113 -2.94 14.07 -8.78
N LEU A 114 -3.08 13.65 -10.05
CA LEU A 114 -3.67 14.49 -11.09
C LEU A 114 -5.12 14.85 -10.74
N ASN A 115 -5.94 13.86 -10.37
CA ASN A 115 -7.33 14.09 -10.00
C ASN A 115 -7.48 14.99 -8.76
N ASN A 116 -6.58 14.88 -7.77
CA ASN A 116 -6.54 15.79 -6.63
C ASN A 116 -6.23 17.25 -7.04
N ALA A 117 -5.39 17.45 -8.05
CA ALA A 117 -5.05 18.79 -8.56
C ALA A 117 -6.17 19.40 -9.44
N LEU A 118 -6.97 18.56 -10.11
CA LEU A 118 -8.10 18.99 -10.94
C LEU A 118 -9.35 19.31 -10.10
N ALA A 119 -9.53 18.61 -8.97
CA ALA A 119 -10.64 18.78 -8.05
C ALA A 119 -10.79 20.23 -7.55
N PRO A 120 -12.00 20.65 -7.15
CA PRO A 120 -13.26 19.90 -7.21
C PRO A 120 -13.99 20.01 -8.56
N THR A 121 -13.49 20.81 -9.51
CA THR A 121 -14.26 21.20 -10.69
C THR A 121 -14.05 20.31 -11.90
N HIS A 122 -12.90 19.65 -12.01
CA HIS A 122 -12.54 18.80 -13.15
C HIS A 122 -11.97 17.47 -12.67
N PHE A 123 -11.92 16.50 -13.57
CA PHE A 123 -11.29 15.20 -13.36
C PHE A 123 -10.76 14.60 -14.67
N PHE A 124 -9.75 13.74 -14.55
CA PHE A 124 -9.29 12.80 -15.55
C PHE A 124 -10.10 11.49 -15.38
N PRO A 125 -10.93 11.10 -16.37
CA PRO A 125 -11.94 10.05 -16.15
C PRO A 125 -11.47 8.60 -15.94
N PRO A 126 -10.41 8.10 -16.60
CA PRO A 126 -9.92 6.74 -16.38
C PRO A 126 -9.56 6.51 -14.90
N ASP A 127 -10.12 5.45 -14.32
CA ASP A 127 -10.06 5.16 -12.89
C ASP A 127 -9.74 3.67 -12.63
N PRO A 128 -8.53 3.21 -12.97
CA PRO A 128 -8.15 1.83 -12.70
C PRO A 128 -8.16 1.58 -11.19
N GLY A 129 -8.40 0.33 -10.76
CA GLY A 129 -8.37 0.00 -9.32
C GLY A 129 -7.04 0.36 -8.62
N SER A 130 -5.97 0.58 -9.38
CA SER A 130 -4.66 1.05 -8.92
C SER A 130 -4.45 2.57 -8.97
N ALA A 131 -5.47 3.41 -9.21
CA ALA A 131 -5.34 4.86 -9.44
C ALA A 131 -4.53 5.62 -8.37
N THR A 132 -4.52 5.13 -7.12
CA THR A 132 -3.73 5.71 -6.01
C THR A 132 -2.22 5.49 -6.13
N ILE A 133 -1.77 4.60 -7.03
CA ILE A 133 -0.35 4.28 -7.28
C ILE A 133 0.00 4.15 -8.77
N ALA A 134 -0.98 4.10 -9.67
CA ALA A 134 -0.76 3.99 -11.11
C ALA A 134 -0.19 5.29 -11.66
N SER A 135 0.95 5.19 -12.33
CA SER A 135 1.57 6.30 -13.07
C SER A 135 0.88 6.49 -14.43
N ILE A 136 0.61 7.73 -14.84
CA ILE A 136 -0.07 8.06 -16.09
C ILE A 136 0.63 7.42 -17.31
N GLY A 137 1.97 7.48 -17.40
CA GLY A 137 2.70 6.84 -18.50
C GLY A 137 2.52 5.33 -18.57
N GLY A 138 2.39 4.68 -17.41
CA GLY A 138 2.01 3.26 -17.32
C GLY A 138 0.59 3.01 -17.83
N MET A 139 -0.36 3.87 -17.42
CA MET A 139 -1.75 3.79 -17.89
C MET A 139 -1.85 3.97 -19.41
N VAL A 140 -1.08 4.89 -20.01
CA VAL A 140 -1.01 5.04 -21.48
C VAL A 140 -0.44 3.77 -22.11
N SER A 141 0.67 3.27 -21.58
CA SER A 141 1.39 2.12 -22.14
C SER A 141 0.56 0.83 -22.11
N THR A 142 -0.32 0.66 -21.13
CA THR A 142 -1.21 -0.52 -21.03
C THR A 142 -2.65 -0.24 -21.49
N ASN A 143 -2.99 1.02 -21.77
CA ASN A 143 -4.36 1.50 -21.94
C ASN A 143 -5.28 1.09 -20.78
N ALA A 144 -4.82 1.34 -19.55
CA ALA A 144 -5.61 1.07 -18.36
C ALA A 144 -6.99 1.75 -18.45
N SER A 145 -8.03 1.12 -17.90
CA SER A 145 -9.40 1.63 -17.94
C SER A 145 -9.99 1.73 -16.53
N GLY A 146 -10.67 0.69 -16.07
CA GLY A 146 -11.44 0.64 -14.82
C GLY A 146 -12.95 0.74 -15.00
N ASN A 147 -13.66 0.75 -13.88
CA ASN A 147 -15.13 0.62 -13.76
C ASN A 147 -15.95 1.71 -14.49
N ARG A 148 -15.33 2.83 -14.86
CA ARG A 148 -15.99 3.97 -15.52
C ARG A 148 -15.96 3.93 -17.05
N ALA A 149 -15.31 2.91 -17.62
CA ALA A 149 -15.06 2.85 -19.06
C ALA A 149 -16.32 2.69 -19.91
N ILE A 150 -17.42 2.13 -19.37
CA ILE A 150 -18.73 2.08 -20.05
C ILE A 150 -19.18 3.46 -20.58
N LYS A 151 -18.96 4.53 -19.81
CA LYS A 151 -19.31 5.90 -20.22
C LYS A 151 -18.13 6.65 -20.81
N TYR A 152 -16.98 6.50 -20.17
CA TYR A 152 -15.86 7.39 -20.38
C TYR A 152 -14.81 6.82 -21.34
N GLY A 153 -14.80 5.52 -21.60
CA GLY A 153 -13.73 4.86 -22.34
C GLY A 153 -12.47 4.62 -21.49
N ALA A 154 -11.41 4.18 -22.16
CA ALA A 154 -10.13 3.83 -21.55
C ALA A 154 -9.14 5.00 -21.60
N THR A 155 -7.94 4.81 -21.05
CA THR A 155 -6.90 5.86 -21.02
C THR A 155 -6.62 6.46 -22.39
N LYS A 156 -6.54 5.65 -23.45
CA LYS A 156 -6.26 6.10 -24.83
C LYS A 156 -7.24 7.18 -25.28
N ASP A 157 -8.52 7.08 -24.89
CA ASP A 157 -9.59 7.96 -25.34
C ASP A 157 -9.47 9.39 -24.75
N TYR A 158 -8.56 9.56 -23.78
CA TYR A 158 -8.20 10.84 -23.17
C TYR A 158 -6.80 11.31 -23.53
N ILE A 159 -6.07 10.63 -24.41
CA ILE A 159 -4.74 11.07 -24.82
C ILE A 159 -4.87 12.02 -26.01
N MET A 160 -4.43 13.26 -25.78
CA MET A 160 -4.41 14.30 -26.81
C MET A 160 -3.06 14.39 -27.51
N GLY A 161 -1.99 14.02 -26.82
CA GLY A 161 -0.63 14.04 -27.36
C GLY A 161 0.37 13.39 -26.41
N LEU A 162 1.54 13.05 -26.95
CA LEU A 162 2.64 12.41 -26.24
C LEU A 162 3.97 13.02 -26.66
N GLU A 163 4.92 13.06 -25.74
CA GLU A 163 6.35 13.09 -26.08
C GLU A 163 6.93 11.70 -25.84
N VAL A 164 7.60 11.15 -26.86
CA VAL A 164 8.15 9.79 -26.85
C VAL A 164 9.58 9.81 -27.33
N VAL A 165 10.45 9.09 -26.63
CA VAL A 165 11.82 8.81 -27.07
C VAL A 165 11.87 7.44 -27.74
N LEU A 166 12.34 7.40 -28.98
CA LEU A 166 12.49 6.19 -29.78
C LEU A 166 13.75 5.40 -29.41
N ALA A 167 13.87 4.16 -29.89
CA ALA A 167 15.00 3.28 -29.59
C ALA A 167 16.37 3.91 -29.93
N ASP A 168 16.45 4.72 -30.99
CA ASP A 168 17.67 5.43 -31.40
C ASP A 168 17.94 6.76 -30.64
N GLY A 169 17.11 7.07 -29.65
CA GLY A 169 17.21 8.27 -28.83
C GLY A 169 16.55 9.52 -29.43
N ARG A 170 15.96 9.46 -30.62
CA ARG A 170 15.20 10.61 -31.16
C ARG A 170 13.98 10.91 -30.28
N ILE A 171 13.73 12.19 -30.05
CA ILE A 171 12.56 12.69 -29.32
C ILE A 171 11.49 13.09 -30.33
N MET A 172 10.28 12.57 -30.16
CA MET A 172 9.15 12.82 -31.03
C MET A 172 7.96 13.35 -30.23
N LYS A 173 7.28 14.36 -30.77
CA LYS A 173 6.00 14.85 -30.25
C LYS A 173 4.87 14.42 -31.18
N THR A 174 3.76 13.99 -30.60
CA THR A 174 2.58 13.50 -31.32
C THR A 174 1.31 14.18 -30.82
N GLY A 175 0.27 14.17 -31.65
CA GLY A 175 -1.06 14.67 -31.28
C GLY A 175 -1.15 16.20 -31.30
N SER A 176 -2.17 16.74 -30.64
CA SER A 176 -2.46 18.17 -30.61
C SER A 176 -3.33 18.53 -29.41
N ILE A 177 -3.15 19.74 -28.86
CA ILE A 177 -4.06 20.28 -27.83
C ILE A 177 -5.41 20.72 -28.41
N VAL A 178 -5.51 20.92 -29.73
CA VAL A 178 -6.80 21.26 -30.34
C VAL A 178 -7.67 20.01 -30.48
N PRO A 179 -9.00 20.09 -30.24
CA PRO A 179 -9.86 18.91 -30.22
C PRO A 179 -9.95 18.10 -31.52
N LYS A 180 -9.55 18.67 -32.66
CA LYS A 180 -9.60 18.02 -33.97
C LYS A 180 -8.34 18.33 -34.76
N THR A 181 -7.76 17.29 -35.35
CA THR A 181 -6.66 17.38 -36.31
C THR A 181 -6.71 16.19 -37.25
N SER A 182 -6.42 16.42 -38.53
CA SER A 182 -6.25 15.36 -39.55
C SER A 182 -4.85 15.42 -40.18
N SER A 183 -3.91 16.07 -39.50
CA SER A 183 -2.55 16.27 -40.01
C SER A 183 -1.69 15.04 -39.75
N GLY A 184 -1.58 14.16 -40.75
CA GLY A 184 -0.74 12.96 -40.70
C GLY A 184 -1.40 11.77 -39.99
N TYR A 185 -0.61 10.76 -39.66
CA TYR A 185 -1.07 9.57 -38.95
C TYR A 185 -1.22 9.82 -37.45
N ASP A 186 -2.13 9.08 -36.81
CA ASP A 186 -2.35 9.13 -35.37
C ASP A 186 -1.25 8.34 -34.62
N LEU A 187 -0.08 8.96 -34.52
CA LEU A 187 1.05 8.37 -33.83
C LEU A 187 0.86 8.33 -32.31
N ALA A 188 0.05 9.21 -31.71
CA ALA A 188 -0.18 9.19 -30.26
C ALA A 188 -0.80 7.86 -29.84
N HIS A 189 -1.84 7.42 -30.55
CA HIS A 189 -2.52 6.17 -30.25
C HIS A 189 -1.71 4.92 -30.64
N LEU A 190 -0.69 5.05 -31.51
CA LEU A 190 0.25 3.95 -31.79
C LEU A 190 1.06 3.55 -30.54
N PHE A 191 1.41 4.51 -29.68
CA PHE A 191 2.16 4.23 -28.44
C PHE A 191 1.26 3.87 -27.26
N CYS A 192 -0.05 4.18 -27.33
CA CYS A 192 -1.03 3.62 -26.42
C CYS A 192 -1.08 2.09 -26.61
N ARG A 193 -1.10 1.31 -25.51
CA ARG A 193 -1.06 -0.17 -25.54
C ARG A 193 0.25 -0.80 -26.02
N ALA A 194 1.29 0.00 -26.29
CA ALA A 194 2.56 -0.51 -26.79
C ALA A 194 3.42 -1.19 -25.70
N GLU A 195 3.07 -1.06 -24.42
CA GLU A 195 3.79 -1.64 -23.29
C GLU A 195 5.30 -1.34 -23.30
N GLY A 196 5.69 -0.14 -23.76
CA GLY A 196 7.10 0.26 -23.86
C GLY A 196 7.91 -0.47 -24.94
N THR A 197 7.27 -1.22 -25.84
CA THR A 197 7.96 -1.95 -26.92
C THR A 197 8.33 -1.06 -28.11
N LEU A 198 7.74 0.12 -28.25
CA LEU A 198 7.98 1.03 -29.39
C LEU A 198 8.76 2.29 -29.03
N GLY A 199 8.78 2.67 -27.74
CA GLY A 199 9.43 3.88 -27.25
C GLY A 199 9.17 4.10 -25.77
N VAL A 200 9.81 5.13 -25.21
CA VAL A 200 9.63 5.56 -23.81
C VAL A 200 8.87 6.88 -23.78
N ILE A 201 7.70 6.89 -23.15
CA ILE A 201 6.88 8.09 -22.98
C ILE A 201 7.51 8.99 -21.91
N THR A 202 7.72 10.28 -22.22
CA THR A 202 8.36 11.29 -21.34
C THR A 202 7.46 12.49 -21.02
N GLU A 203 6.36 12.68 -21.76
CA GLU A 203 5.32 13.67 -21.46
C GLU A 203 3.97 13.17 -22.02
N VAL A 204 2.88 13.48 -21.33
CA VAL A 204 1.52 13.11 -21.73
C VAL A 204 0.63 14.34 -21.64
N THR A 205 -0.07 14.63 -22.73
CA THR A 205 -1.16 15.60 -22.74
C THR A 205 -2.48 14.83 -22.63
N VAL A 206 -3.17 15.01 -21.51
CA VAL A 206 -4.45 14.35 -21.23
C VAL A 206 -5.62 15.32 -21.33
N LYS A 207 -6.74 14.84 -21.86
CA LYS A 207 -8.03 15.51 -21.80
C LYS A 207 -8.62 15.37 -20.40
N VAL A 208 -9.18 16.46 -19.87
CA VAL A 208 -9.88 16.50 -18.57
C VAL A 208 -11.30 17.00 -18.77
N LEU A 209 -12.23 16.54 -17.93
CA LEU A 209 -13.65 16.86 -18.03
C LEU A 209 -14.14 17.61 -16.79
N PRO A 210 -15.14 18.49 -16.91
CA PRO A 210 -15.88 19.01 -15.77
C PRO A 210 -16.54 17.87 -14.98
N VAL A 211 -16.61 17.99 -13.66
CA VAL A 211 -17.35 17.03 -12.83
C VAL A 211 -18.86 17.05 -13.15
N PRO A 212 -19.54 15.89 -13.16
CA PRO A 212 -20.98 15.83 -13.43
C PRO A 212 -21.81 16.50 -12.33
N GLU A 213 -22.98 17.05 -12.68
CA GLU A 213 -23.91 17.75 -11.78
C GLU A 213 -24.46 16.84 -10.68
N TYR A 214 -24.82 15.61 -11.03
CA TYR A 214 -25.47 14.65 -10.15
C TYR A 214 -24.92 13.25 -10.37
N ILE A 215 -24.79 12.48 -9.29
CA ILE A 215 -24.34 11.10 -9.29
C ILE A 215 -25.29 10.30 -8.40
N ALA A 216 -25.77 9.17 -8.89
CA ALA A 216 -26.55 8.20 -8.13
C ALA A 216 -25.95 6.81 -8.33
N PHE A 217 -26.03 5.99 -7.29
CA PHE A 217 -25.50 4.63 -7.32
C PHE A 217 -26.49 3.66 -6.68
N ALA A 218 -26.45 2.40 -7.10
CA ALA A 218 -27.33 1.37 -6.58
C ALA A 218 -26.65 0.02 -6.39
N GLN A 219 -27.25 -0.74 -5.47
CA GLN A 219 -27.14 -2.18 -5.36
C GLN A 219 -28.40 -2.82 -5.95
N ALA A 220 -28.30 -3.46 -7.10
CA ALA A 220 -29.36 -4.26 -7.69
C ALA A 220 -29.12 -5.74 -7.40
N ARG A 221 -30.11 -6.42 -6.81
CA ARG A 221 -29.97 -7.78 -6.27
C ARG A 221 -30.74 -8.77 -7.13
N PHE A 222 -30.16 -9.92 -7.41
CA PHE A 222 -30.76 -10.94 -8.26
C PHE A 222 -30.66 -12.34 -7.64
N PRO A 223 -31.65 -13.22 -7.90
CA PRO A 223 -31.67 -14.58 -7.38
C PRO A 223 -30.83 -15.54 -8.22
N SER A 224 -30.29 -15.10 -9.36
CA SER A 224 -29.35 -15.86 -10.18
C SER A 224 -28.40 -14.93 -10.94
N VAL A 225 -27.28 -15.48 -11.41
CA VAL A 225 -26.34 -14.73 -12.25
C VAL A 225 -26.93 -14.50 -13.65
N GLU A 226 -27.75 -15.42 -14.15
CA GLU A 226 -28.47 -15.26 -15.41
C GLU A 226 -29.42 -14.07 -15.41
N ASP A 227 -30.18 -13.90 -14.33
CA ASP A 227 -31.11 -12.78 -14.17
C ASP A 227 -30.36 -11.43 -14.13
N ALA A 228 -29.26 -11.37 -13.37
CA ALA A 228 -28.40 -10.19 -13.33
C ALA A 228 -27.77 -9.88 -14.70
N GLY A 229 -27.26 -10.91 -15.38
CA GLY A 229 -26.65 -10.76 -16.70
C GLY A 229 -27.64 -10.27 -17.76
N LYS A 230 -28.88 -10.81 -17.77
CA LYS A 230 -29.96 -10.34 -18.64
C LYS A 230 -30.38 -8.90 -18.33
N ALA A 231 -30.50 -8.55 -17.05
CA ALA A 231 -30.82 -7.19 -16.65
C ALA A 231 -29.73 -6.21 -17.11
N ALA A 232 -28.45 -6.56 -16.91
CA ALA A 232 -27.33 -5.75 -17.38
C ALA A 232 -27.33 -5.60 -18.91
N GLU A 233 -27.55 -6.68 -19.66
CA GLU A 233 -27.70 -6.66 -21.12
C GLU A 233 -28.82 -5.70 -21.53
N GLU A 234 -30.04 -5.88 -21.04
CA GLU A 234 -31.22 -5.08 -21.38
C GLU A 234 -31.04 -3.59 -21.02
N ILE A 235 -30.49 -3.28 -19.84
CA ILE A 235 -30.19 -1.91 -19.40
C ILE A 235 -29.25 -1.23 -20.40
N ILE A 236 -28.17 -1.92 -20.78
CA ILE A 236 -27.12 -1.37 -21.63
C ILE A 236 -27.62 -1.23 -23.07
N THR A 237 -28.32 -2.24 -23.62
CA THR A 237 -28.86 -2.21 -24.98
C THR A 237 -30.04 -1.25 -25.14
N SER A 238 -30.67 -0.82 -24.04
CA SER A 238 -31.71 0.21 -24.03
C SER A 238 -31.17 1.65 -24.20
N GLY A 239 -29.85 1.83 -24.30
CA GLY A 239 -29.22 3.14 -24.47
C GLY A 239 -29.18 3.98 -23.19
N ILE A 240 -29.31 3.36 -22.02
CA ILE A 240 -29.24 4.04 -20.73
C ILE A 240 -27.76 4.34 -20.41
N PRO A 241 -27.37 5.62 -20.21
CA PRO A 241 -25.97 6.01 -20.06
C PRO A 241 -25.48 5.79 -18.62
N LEU A 242 -25.12 4.55 -18.28
CA LEU A 242 -24.49 4.21 -17.01
C LEU A 242 -23.07 4.77 -16.95
N SER A 243 -22.64 5.29 -15.80
CA SER A 243 -21.23 5.63 -15.55
C SER A 243 -20.43 4.45 -14.98
N SER A 244 -21.11 3.43 -14.43
CA SER A 244 -20.49 2.16 -14.04
C SER A 244 -21.54 1.04 -13.94
N CYS A 245 -21.13 -0.20 -14.22
CA CYS A 245 -21.95 -1.39 -14.01
C CYS A 245 -21.04 -2.57 -13.70
N GLU A 246 -21.02 -3.01 -12.45
CA GLU A 246 -20.17 -4.08 -11.93
C GLU A 246 -21.01 -5.29 -11.56
N ILE A 247 -20.55 -6.49 -11.86
CA ILE A 247 -21.18 -7.75 -11.44
C ILE A 247 -20.33 -8.45 -10.38
N LEU A 248 -20.99 -9.04 -9.37
CA LEU A 248 -20.38 -9.93 -8.38
C LEU A 248 -21.23 -11.19 -8.26
N ASP A 249 -20.59 -12.35 -8.45
CA ASP A 249 -21.21 -13.66 -8.19
C ASP A 249 -21.29 -13.98 -6.69
N ARG A 250 -21.99 -15.06 -6.34
CA ARG A 250 -22.17 -15.51 -4.95
C ARG A 250 -20.86 -15.62 -4.18
N LEU A 251 -19.83 -16.23 -4.77
CA LEU A 251 -18.53 -16.39 -4.11
C LEU A 251 -17.87 -15.04 -3.82
N SER A 252 -17.96 -14.09 -4.76
CA SER A 252 -17.46 -12.72 -4.57
C SER A 252 -18.28 -11.96 -3.52
N ILE A 253 -19.60 -12.13 -3.49
CA ILE A 253 -20.51 -11.57 -2.48
C ILE A 253 -20.13 -12.09 -1.10
N ASP A 254 -19.97 -13.40 -0.92
CA ASP A 254 -19.60 -14.02 0.36
C ASP A 254 -18.34 -13.41 0.95
N VAL A 255 -17.33 -13.22 0.08
CA VAL A 255 -16.03 -12.68 0.47
C VAL A 255 -16.15 -11.22 0.91
N VAL A 256 -16.84 -10.38 0.14
CA VAL A 256 -16.98 -8.95 0.47
C VAL A 256 -17.94 -8.75 1.64
N ASN A 257 -19.04 -9.51 1.71
CA ASN A 257 -20.01 -9.43 2.78
C ASN A 257 -19.36 -9.75 4.13
N LYS A 258 -18.54 -10.81 4.19
CA LYS A 258 -17.74 -11.15 5.38
C LYS A 258 -16.68 -10.10 5.72
N ALA A 259 -16.05 -9.51 4.71
CA ALA A 259 -14.97 -8.54 4.91
C ALA A 259 -15.47 -7.13 5.30
N MET A 260 -16.69 -6.76 4.89
CA MET A 260 -17.15 -5.36 4.90
C MET A 260 -18.53 -5.14 5.53
N ASP A 261 -19.16 -6.20 6.06
CA ASP A 261 -20.43 -6.13 6.79
C ASP A 261 -21.54 -5.45 5.98
N LEU A 262 -21.69 -5.88 4.72
CA LEU A 262 -22.66 -5.28 3.78
C LEU A 262 -24.10 -5.73 4.03
N ASN A 263 -24.31 -6.70 4.94
CA ASN A 263 -25.63 -7.25 5.29
C ASN A 263 -26.43 -7.71 4.04
N ILE A 264 -25.74 -8.33 3.08
CA ILE A 264 -26.37 -8.88 1.87
C ILE A 264 -27.06 -10.21 2.24
N PRO A 265 -28.38 -10.36 1.98
CA PRO A 265 -29.12 -11.59 2.30
C PRO A 265 -28.65 -12.83 1.52
N ASP A 266 -28.92 -14.02 2.08
CA ASP A 266 -28.52 -15.30 1.47
C ASP A 266 -29.27 -15.64 0.18
N ASN A 267 -30.47 -15.09 -0.04
CA ASN A 267 -31.22 -15.29 -1.28
C ASN A 267 -30.70 -14.45 -2.47
N VAL A 268 -29.62 -13.70 -2.27
CA VAL A 268 -28.95 -12.93 -3.34
C VAL A 268 -27.79 -13.76 -3.87
N GLU A 269 -27.95 -14.30 -5.08
CA GLU A 269 -26.91 -15.07 -5.78
C GLU A 269 -26.02 -14.20 -6.66
N CYS A 270 -26.50 -13.01 -7.04
CA CYS A 270 -25.75 -12.07 -7.85
C CYS A 270 -26.11 -10.62 -7.50
N LEU A 271 -25.11 -9.74 -7.54
CA LEU A 271 -25.23 -8.32 -7.24
C LEU A 271 -24.70 -7.52 -8.42
N LEU A 272 -25.47 -6.51 -8.85
CA LEU A 272 -24.96 -5.45 -9.70
C LEU A 272 -24.72 -4.18 -8.86
N PHE A 273 -23.52 -3.61 -8.95
CA PHE A 273 -23.31 -2.21 -8.56
C PHE A 273 -23.47 -1.34 -9.80
N ILE A 274 -24.46 -0.46 -9.77
CA ILE A 274 -24.77 0.43 -10.89
C ILE A 274 -24.47 1.85 -10.45
N GLU A 275 -23.83 2.63 -11.32
CA GLU A 275 -23.66 4.06 -11.14
C GLU A 275 -24.13 4.81 -12.37
N MET A 276 -24.74 5.96 -12.14
CA MET A 276 -25.10 6.93 -13.16
C MET A 276 -24.61 8.31 -12.74
N ASP A 277 -24.09 9.06 -13.70
CA ASP A 277 -23.75 10.46 -13.51
C ASP A 277 -24.25 11.34 -14.67
N GLY A 278 -24.51 12.62 -14.41
CA GLY A 278 -24.98 13.58 -15.41
C GLY A 278 -26.00 14.59 -14.87
N ASN A 279 -26.90 15.03 -15.73
CA ASN A 279 -27.99 15.93 -15.33
C ASN A 279 -28.97 15.22 -14.40
N LYS A 280 -29.36 15.91 -13.31
CA LYS A 280 -30.17 15.32 -12.23
C LYS A 280 -31.51 14.75 -12.70
N GLN A 281 -32.22 15.44 -13.60
CA GLN A 281 -33.53 15.00 -14.07
C GLN A 281 -33.42 13.75 -14.95
N ALA A 282 -32.48 13.75 -15.90
CA ALA A 282 -32.23 12.61 -16.77
C ALA A 282 -31.79 11.36 -15.99
N VAL A 283 -30.93 11.52 -14.96
CA VAL A 283 -30.53 10.41 -14.10
C VAL A 283 -31.74 9.81 -13.36
N LYS A 284 -32.61 10.64 -12.78
CA LYS A 284 -33.82 10.18 -12.07
C LYS A 284 -34.79 9.41 -12.97
N GLU A 285 -34.98 9.85 -14.21
CA GLU A 285 -35.82 9.16 -15.18
C GLU A 285 -35.23 7.80 -15.58
N ASN A 286 -33.91 7.74 -15.74
CA ASN A 286 -33.24 6.49 -16.08
C ASN A 286 -33.23 5.48 -14.91
N ILE A 287 -33.15 5.95 -13.66
CA ILE A 287 -33.34 5.10 -12.47
C ILE A 287 -34.68 4.34 -12.55
N GLN A 288 -35.77 5.03 -12.90
CA GLN A 288 -37.09 4.39 -13.01
C GLN A 288 -37.12 3.32 -14.12
N LYS A 289 -36.42 3.55 -15.23
CA LYS A 289 -36.29 2.56 -16.32
C LYS A 289 -35.48 1.35 -15.87
N ILE A 290 -34.38 1.56 -15.15
CA ILE A 290 -33.55 0.49 -14.59
C ILE A 290 -34.37 -0.34 -13.60
N ASP A 291 -35.13 0.29 -12.71
CA ASP A 291 -35.97 -0.42 -11.75
C ASP A 291 -37.03 -1.29 -12.44
N ARG A 292 -37.61 -0.81 -13.54
CA ARG A 292 -38.54 -1.60 -14.36
C ARG A 292 -37.83 -2.81 -14.99
N ILE A 293 -36.68 -2.60 -15.64
CA ILE A 293 -35.91 -3.67 -16.28
C ILE A 293 -35.45 -4.72 -15.26
N SER A 294 -34.90 -4.29 -14.13
CA SER A 294 -34.50 -5.20 -13.04
C SER A 294 -35.68 -6.06 -12.60
N LYS A 295 -36.87 -5.48 -12.44
CA LYS A 295 -38.08 -6.22 -12.05
C LYS A 295 -38.54 -7.22 -13.12
N GLU A 296 -38.50 -6.83 -14.39
CA GLU A 296 -38.81 -7.72 -15.54
C GLU A 296 -37.82 -8.90 -15.63
N CYS A 297 -36.60 -8.71 -15.12
CA CYS A 297 -35.56 -9.73 -15.01
C CYS A 297 -35.48 -10.38 -13.61
N ASN A 298 -36.61 -10.52 -12.89
CA ASN A 298 -36.69 -11.18 -11.58
C ASN A 298 -35.83 -10.57 -10.45
N GLY A 299 -35.45 -9.29 -10.55
CA GLY A 299 -34.69 -8.58 -9.53
C GLY A 299 -35.40 -8.56 -8.18
N LEU A 300 -34.64 -8.78 -7.11
CA LEU A 300 -35.11 -8.80 -5.72
C LEU A 300 -35.28 -7.39 -5.12
N GLY A 301 -34.91 -6.36 -5.88
CA GLY A 301 -35.00 -4.95 -5.52
C GLY A 301 -33.68 -4.21 -5.73
N ASN A 302 -33.81 -2.93 -6.09
CA ASN A 302 -32.69 -2.01 -6.26
C ASN A 302 -32.66 -1.04 -5.08
N GLN A 303 -31.49 -0.82 -4.49
CA GLN A 303 -31.28 0.16 -3.42
C GLN A 303 -30.43 1.31 -3.95
N TRP A 304 -31.07 2.41 -4.31
CA TRP A 304 -30.43 3.64 -4.78
C TRP A 304 -30.07 4.58 -3.63
N ASP A 305 -28.96 5.28 -3.78
CA ASP A 305 -28.53 6.35 -2.88
C ASP A 305 -27.71 7.40 -3.67
N ASP A 306 -27.71 8.65 -3.22
CA ASP A 306 -26.99 9.76 -3.83
C ASP A 306 -26.06 10.50 -2.83
N ASP A 307 -25.91 9.96 -1.61
CA ASP A 307 -24.97 10.45 -0.61
C ASP A 307 -23.54 10.07 -0.99
N PRO A 308 -22.64 11.06 -1.21
CA PRO A 308 -21.24 10.79 -1.53
C PRO A 308 -20.51 9.93 -0.48
N ALA A 309 -20.85 10.04 0.81
CA ALA A 309 -20.21 9.27 1.86
C ALA A 309 -20.59 7.78 1.81
N LYS A 310 -21.86 7.48 1.57
CA LYS A 310 -22.34 6.10 1.38
C LYS A 310 -21.81 5.51 0.07
N ARG A 311 -21.72 6.32 -0.99
CA ARG A 311 -21.09 5.94 -2.28
C ARG A 311 -19.68 5.43 -2.06
N LEU A 312 -18.86 6.22 -1.36
CA LEU A 312 -17.47 5.87 -1.07
C LEU A 312 -17.36 4.58 -0.26
N LYS A 313 -18.24 4.36 0.72
CA LYS A 313 -18.27 3.11 1.51
C LYS A 313 -18.61 1.90 0.64
N MET A 314 -19.58 2.03 -0.27
CA MET A 314 -19.97 0.96 -1.19
C MET A 314 -18.87 0.63 -2.20
N TRP A 315 -18.23 1.65 -2.79
CA TRP A 315 -17.11 1.46 -3.70
C TRP A 315 -15.87 0.90 -3.01
N ALA A 316 -15.62 1.29 -1.75
CA ALA A 316 -14.62 0.62 -0.93
C ALA A 316 -14.93 -0.88 -0.78
N GLY A 317 -16.22 -1.25 -0.72
CA GLY A 317 -16.77 -2.60 -0.90
C GLY A 317 -16.18 -3.34 -2.09
N ARG A 318 -16.51 -2.82 -3.27
CA ARG A 318 -16.13 -3.37 -4.57
C ARG A 318 -14.62 -3.37 -4.82
N GLN A 319 -13.93 -2.28 -4.51
CA GLN A 319 -12.47 -2.18 -4.57
C GLN A 319 -11.81 -3.10 -3.53
N GLY A 320 -12.53 -3.39 -2.45
CA GLY A 320 -12.25 -4.33 -1.38
C GLY A 320 -12.16 -5.80 -1.81
N LEU A 321 -12.74 -6.17 -2.95
CA LEU A 321 -12.91 -7.56 -3.38
C LEU A 321 -11.58 -8.29 -3.63
N VAL A 322 -10.76 -7.83 -4.59
CA VAL A 322 -9.40 -8.36 -4.86
C VAL A 322 -8.55 -8.50 -3.57
N PRO A 323 -8.47 -7.46 -2.71
CA PRO A 323 -7.91 -7.53 -1.36
C PRO A 323 -8.42 -8.72 -0.52
N SER A 324 -9.74 -8.89 -0.48
CA SER A 324 -10.45 -9.83 0.39
C SER A 324 -10.34 -11.26 -0.11
N LEU A 325 -10.33 -11.46 -1.44
CA LEU A 325 -10.04 -12.75 -2.07
C LEU A 325 -8.68 -13.29 -1.63
N SER A 326 -7.67 -12.41 -1.54
CA SER A 326 -6.33 -12.78 -1.05
C SER A 326 -6.26 -13.06 0.47
N LYS A 327 -7.36 -12.90 1.20
CA LYS A 327 -7.48 -13.20 2.64
C LYS A 327 -8.32 -14.43 2.93
N VAL A 328 -9.02 -14.98 1.94
CA VAL A 328 -9.91 -16.16 2.11
C VAL A 328 -9.14 -17.35 2.64
N ARG A 329 -7.97 -17.63 2.07
CA ARG A 329 -7.06 -18.70 2.49
C ARG A 329 -5.65 -18.14 2.67
N ARG A 330 -5.23 -17.94 3.92
CA ARG A 330 -3.91 -17.34 4.23
C ARG A 330 -2.78 -18.21 3.68
N GLY A 331 -1.82 -17.59 2.97
CA GLY A 331 -0.77 -18.28 2.22
C GLY A 331 -1.12 -18.52 0.75
N ALA A 332 -2.41 -18.54 0.40
CA ALA A 332 -2.86 -18.41 -0.99
C ALA A 332 -3.20 -16.95 -1.30
N LYS A 333 -3.16 -16.60 -2.58
CA LYS A 333 -3.46 -15.25 -3.05
C LYS A 333 -4.06 -15.26 -4.44
N LEU A 334 -4.72 -14.17 -4.80
CA LEU A 334 -5.05 -13.92 -6.20
C LEU A 334 -3.75 -13.73 -6.98
N ILE A 335 -3.56 -14.55 -8.02
CA ILE A 335 -2.44 -14.41 -8.95
C ILE A 335 -3.01 -14.14 -10.33
N PRO A 336 -2.73 -12.98 -10.93
CA PRO A 336 -3.16 -12.67 -12.29
C PRO A 336 -2.30 -13.37 -13.36
N PHE A 337 -2.95 -13.80 -14.42
CA PHE A 337 -2.44 -14.45 -15.62
C PHE A 337 -3.36 -14.17 -16.83
N VAL A 338 -4.35 -15.02 -17.14
CA VAL A 338 -5.24 -14.89 -18.33
C VAL A 338 -6.71 -14.61 -17.99
N GLU A 339 -7.03 -14.37 -16.72
CA GLU A 339 -8.38 -14.21 -16.19
C GLU A 339 -9.06 -12.87 -16.50
N ASP A 340 -8.34 -11.91 -17.07
CA ASP A 340 -8.86 -10.60 -17.51
C ASP A 340 -9.16 -10.67 -19.01
N PHE A 341 -10.41 -10.95 -19.38
CA PHE A 341 -10.82 -11.03 -20.79
C PHE A 341 -12.12 -10.26 -21.04
N GLY A 342 -12.28 -9.80 -22.27
CA GLY A 342 -13.50 -9.12 -22.71
C GLY A 342 -14.31 -9.99 -23.64
N VAL A 343 -15.64 -9.98 -23.53
CA VAL A 343 -16.57 -10.65 -24.43
C VAL A 343 -17.66 -9.69 -24.90
N PRO A 344 -18.31 -9.93 -26.05
CA PRO A 344 -19.49 -9.15 -26.43
C PRO A 344 -20.56 -9.17 -25.33
N MET A 345 -21.25 -8.04 -25.14
CA MET A 345 -22.24 -7.85 -24.06
C MET A 345 -23.33 -8.92 -24.05
N SER A 346 -23.83 -9.29 -25.22
CA SER A 346 -24.83 -10.34 -25.41
C SER A 346 -24.36 -11.75 -25.06
N LYS A 347 -23.06 -11.93 -24.77
CA LYS A 347 -22.44 -13.20 -24.40
C LYS A 347 -22.06 -13.30 -22.93
N ILE A 348 -22.29 -12.27 -22.14
CA ILE A 348 -21.90 -12.26 -20.72
C ILE A 348 -22.61 -13.35 -19.91
N PRO A 349 -23.95 -13.54 -19.98
CA PRO A 349 -24.62 -14.60 -19.25
C PRO A 349 -24.12 -16.00 -19.62
N GLU A 350 -23.89 -16.24 -20.92
CA GLU A 350 -23.36 -17.51 -21.43
C GLU A 350 -21.91 -17.74 -20.94
N THR A 351 -21.09 -16.70 -20.96
CA THR A 351 -19.69 -16.76 -20.52
C THR A 351 -19.58 -17.12 -19.04
N ILE A 352 -20.36 -16.47 -18.17
CA ILE A 352 -20.32 -16.75 -16.72
C ILE A 352 -20.72 -18.21 -16.45
N ARG A 353 -21.72 -18.74 -17.14
CA ARG A 353 -22.13 -20.14 -17.02
C ARG A 353 -21.00 -21.11 -17.40
N GLU A 354 -20.29 -20.84 -18.50
CA GLU A 354 -19.16 -21.68 -18.90
C GLU A 354 -18.01 -21.60 -17.87
N LEU A 355 -17.74 -20.43 -17.30
CA LEU A 355 -16.76 -20.29 -16.21
C LEU A 355 -17.16 -21.08 -14.96
N GLN A 356 -18.45 -21.10 -14.60
CA GLN A 356 -18.96 -21.93 -13.50
C GLN A 356 -18.80 -23.43 -13.80
N LYS A 357 -19.02 -23.86 -15.05
CA LYS A 357 -18.74 -25.25 -15.45
C LYS A 357 -17.26 -25.60 -15.34
N ILE A 358 -16.36 -24.68 -15.73
CA ILE A 358 -14.90 -24.86 -15.58
C ILE A 358 -14.56 -24.98 -14.09
N ARG A 359 -15.10 -24.09 -13.25
CA ARG A 359 -14.96 -24.12 -11.79
C ARG A 359 -15.33 -25.48 -11.22
N ASP A 360 -16.51 -25.99 -11.59
CA ASP A 360 -17.05 -27.25 -11.07
C ASP A 360 -16.27 -28.47 -11.64
N LYS A 361 -15.87 -28.44 -12.91
CA LYS A 361 -15.07 -29.47 -13.57
C LYS A 361 -13.72 -29.69 -12.90
N TYR A 362 -13.02 -28.62 -12.53
CA TYR A 362 -11.68 -28.69 -11.93
C TYR A 362 -11.71 -28.71 -10.40
N ASP A 363 -12.88 -28.54 -9.77
CA ASP A 363 -13.03 -28.32 -8.33
C ASP A 363 -12.01 -27.27 -7.84
N PHE A 364 -12.13 -26.07 -8.40
CA PHE A 364 -11.23 -24.95 -8.13
C PHE A 364 -12.04 -23.69 -7.85
N PRO A 365 -11.74 -22.90 -6.81
CA PRO A 365 -12.48 -21.67 -6.54
C PRO A 365 -12.15 -20.60 -7.58
N ILE A 366 -13.13 -20.28 -8.43
CA ILE A 366 -13.04 -19.24 -9.47
C ILE A 366 -14.09 -18.18 -9.16
N PRO A 367 -13.79 -17.16 -8.35
CA PRO A 367 -14.66 -16.01 -8.15
C PRO A 367 -14.77 -15.21 -9.44
N ILE A 368 -16.00 -14.86 -9.80
CA ILE A 368 -16.32 -14.12 -11.03
C ILE A 368 -16.88 -12.75 -10.67
N PHE A 369 -16.20 -11.71 -11.12
CA PHE A 369 -16.64 -10.33 -11.00
C PHE A 369 -16.11 -9.52 -12.18
N GLY A 370 -16.63 -8.33 -12.43
CA GLY A 370 -16.07 -7.50 -13.49
C GLY A 370 -16.90 -6.30 -13.86
N HIS A 371 -16.34 -5.52 -14.78
CA HIS A 371 -16.96 -4.36 -15.41
C HIS A 371 -17.92 -4.84 -16.50
N ILE A 372 -19.03 -5.48 -16.10
CA ILE A 372 -20.03 -6.00 -17.04
C ILE A 372 -20.53 -4.92 -18.01
N GLY A 373 -20.46 -3.65 -17.62
CA GLY A 373 -20.80 -2.47 -18.42
C GLY A 373 -19.97 -2.26 -19.70
N ASP A 374 -18.77 -2.81 -19.81
CA ASP A 374 -17.92 -2.72 -21.01
C ASP A 374 -17.51 -4.09 -21.58
N GLY A 375 -18.11 -5.16 -21.06
CA GLY A 375 -17.87 -6.52 -21.51
C GLY A 375 -16.69 -7.22 -20.85
N ASN A 376 -16.06 -6.58 -19.85
CA ASN A 376 -14.94 -7.14 -19.11
C ASN A 376 -15.38 -8.05 -17.96
N LEU A 377 -14.80 -9.25 -17.91
CA LEU A 377 -14.96 -10.21 -16.81
C LEU A 377 -13.59 -10.61 -16.24
N HIS A 378 -13.53 -10.72 -14.92
CA HIS A 378 -12.43 -11.31 -14.18
C HIS A 378 -12.83 -12.68 -13.62
N ALA A 379 -12.15 -13.74 -14.06
CA ALA A 379 -12.34 -15.12 -13.59
C ALA A 379 -11.16 -15.57 -12.72
N THR A 380 -11.03 -15.01 -11.53
CA THR A 380 -9.76 -15.03 -10.79
C THR A 380 -9.42 -16.38 -10.17
N LEU A 381 -8.12 -16.68 -10.02
CA LEU A 381 -7.65 -17.89 -9.33
C LEU A 381 -6.94 -17.54 -8.03
N ILE A 382 -7.32 -18.22 -6.93
CA ILE A 382 -6.70 -18.07 -5.61
C ILE A 382 -5.76 -19.27 -5.35
N ILE A 383 -4.46 -19.06 -5.51
CA ILE A 383 -3.46 -20.13 -5.55
C ILE A 383 -2.49 -19.99 -4.38
N ASP A 384 -2.15 -21.09 -3.72
CA ASP A 384 -0.94 -21.17 -2.89
C ASP A 384 0.24 -21.44 -3.82
N GLY A 385 1.16 -20.48 -3.92
CA GLY A 385 2.31 -20.56 -4.81
C GLY A 385 3.23 -21.76 -4.54
N ARG A 386 3.12 -22.42 -3.38
CA ARG A 386 3.88 -23.61 -3.00
C ARG A 386 3.16 -24.92 -3.32
N ASN A 387 1.90 -24.87 -3.75
CA ASN A 387 1.09 -26.06 -3.97
C ASN A 387 1.16 -26.56 -5.42
N LYS A 388 1.96 -27.59 -5.65
CA LYS A 388 2.12 -28.24 -6.97
C LYS A 388 0.79 -28.68 -7.59
N LYS A 389 -0.11 -29.28 -6.80
CA LYS A 389 -1.39 -29.83 -7.31
C LYS A 389 -2.34 -28.74 -7.80
N GLU A 390 -2.26 -27.55 -7.21
CA GLU A 390 -3.03 -26.40 -7.71
C GLU A 390 -2.48 -25.93 -9.05
N TRP A 391 -1.15 -25.79 -9.17
CA TRP A 391 -0.51 -25.40 -10.44
C TRP A 391 -0.77 -26.38 -11.60
N GLU A 392 -0.85 -27.69 -11.32
CA GLU A 392 -1.22 -28.71 -12.30
C GLU A 392 -2.63 -28.49 -12.89
N LYS A 393 -3.56 -27.91 -12.12
CA LYS A 393 -4.91 -27.54 -12.58
C LYS A 393 -4.96 -26.19 -13.29
N VAL A 394 -4.08 -25.24 -12.94
CA VAL A 394 -4.13 -23.86 -13.46
C VAL A 394 -3.92 -23.80 -14.97
N LYS A 395 -2.97 -24.57 -15.51
CA LYS A 395 -2.66 -24.54 -16.95
C LYS A 395 -3.83 -24.95 -17.85
N PRO A 396 -4.53 -26.08 -17.62
CA PRO A 396 -5.69 -26.42 -18.42
C PRO A 396 -6.87 -25.45 -18.22
N ILE A 397 -7.06 -24.90 -17.00
CA ILE A 397 -8.05 -23.83 -16.75
C ILE A 397 -7.74 -22.60 -17.61
N ALA A 398 -6.48 -22.16 -17.62
CA ALA A 398 -6.04 -21.02 -18.42
C ALA A 398 -6.31 -21.24 -19.91
N GLN A 399 -6.04 -22.44 -20.43
CA GLN A 399 -6.32 -22.77 -21.82
C GLN A 399 -7.82 -22.70 -22.13
N GLU A 400 -8.69 -23.21 -21.24
CA GLU A 400 -10.14 -23.12 -21.41
C GLU A 400 -10.67 -21.69 -21.35
N PHE A 401 -10.07 -20.81 -20.54
CA PHE A 401 -10.40 -19.38 -20.58
C PHE A 401 -10.06 -18.77 -21.94
N ILE A 402 -8.85 -19.02 -22.47
CA ILE A 402 -8.45 -18.55 -23.80
C ILE A 402 -9.40 -19.06 -24.88
N ASP A 403 -9.71 -20.35 -24.87
CA ASP A 403 -10.58 -20.97 -25.88
C ASP A 403 -12.01 -20.42 -25.80
N LEU A 404 -12.53 -20.18 -24.60
CA LEU A 404 -13.83 -19.57 -24.36
C LEU A 404 -13.89 -18.14 -24.89
N THR A 405 -12.87 -17.32 -24.59
CA THR A 405 -12.76 -15.94 -25.09
C THR A 405 -12.77 -15.92 -26.62
N LEU A 406 -11.95 -16.77 -27.26
CA LEU A 406 -11.87 -16.84 -28.73
C LEU A 406 -13.18 -17.36 -29.35
N LYS A 407 -13.85 -18.35 -28.73
CA LYS A 407 -15.16 -18.86 -29.16
C LYS A 407 -16.20 -17.74 -29.26
N PHE A 408 -16.20 -16.81 -28.30
CA PHE A 408 -17.12 -15.66 -28.30
C PHE A 408 -16.61 -14.44 -29.06
N LYS A 409 -15.51 -14.56 -29.80
CA LYS A 409 -14.86 -13.44 -30.51
C LYS A 409 -14.54 -12.28 -29.56
N GLY A 410 -14.13 -12.62 -28.33
CA GLY A 410 -13.67 -11.70 -27.31
C GLY A 410 -12.22 -11.28 -27.49
N THR A 411 -11.71 -10.52 -26.52
CA THR A 411 -10.31 -10.09 -26.40
C THR A 411 -9.64 -10.83 -25.26
N LEU A 412 -8.39 -11.29 -25.46
CA LEU A 412 -7.58 -11.96 -24.44
C LEU A 412 -7.25 -11.05 -23.26
N THR A 413 -7.38 -9.74 -23.44
CA THR A 413 -7.23 -8.75 -22.37
C THR A 413 -8.16 -7.57 -22.58
N ALA A 414 -8.95 -7.27 -21.55
CA ALA A 414 -9.79 -6.08 -21.54
C ALA A 414 -9.00 -4.85 -21.07
N GLU A 415 -8.16 -5.00 -20.03
CA GLU A 415 -7.45 -3.85 -19.43
C GLU A 415 -5.98 -4.09 -19.04
N HIS A 416 -5.59 -5.31 -18.66
CA HIS A 416 -4.27 -5.57 -18.06
C HIS A 416 -3.10 -5.51 -19.07
N GLY A 417 -3.38 -5.72 -20.34
CA GLY A 417 -2.39 -5.87 -21.40
C GLY A 417 -1.98 -7.33 -21.60
N ILE A 418 -0.98 -7.53 -22.46
CA ILE A 418 -0.47 -8.83 -22.88
C ILE A 418 0.73 -9.25 -22.02
N GLY A 419 1.70 -8.34 -21.84
CA GLY A 419 2.94 -8.60 -21.13
C GLY A 419 3.65 -9.88 -21.60
N VAL A 420 4.12 -10.65 -20.63
CA VAL A 420 4.65 -12.01 -20.79
C VAL A 420 3.51 -13.03 -20.72
N ALA A 421 2.57 -12.82 -19.79
CA ALA A 421 1.54 -13.79 -19.43
C ALA A 421 0.64 -14.26 -20.59
N LYS A 422 0.36 -13.37 -21.55
CA LYS A 422 -0.52 -13.66 -22.70
C LYS A 422 0.23 -13.66 -24.03
N ALA A 423 1.56 -13.50 -24.02
CA ALA A 423 2.37 -13.34 -25.23
C ALA A 423 2.29 -14.56 -26.16
N SER A 424 2.17 -15.76 -25.61
CA SER A 424 2.04 -17.01 -26.36
C SER A 424 0.70 -17.16 -27.09
N PHE A 425 -0.32 -16.34 -26.76
CA PHE A 425 -1.67 -16.49 -27.31
C PHE A 425 -2.11 -15.34 -28.22
N ILE A 426 -1.48 -14.16 -28.14
CA ILE A 426 -1.93 -12.94 -28.84
C ILE A 426 -2.17 -13.14 -30.35
N HIS A 427 -1.35 -13.98 -31.00
CA HIS A 427 -1.47 -14.27 -32.43
C HIS A 427 -2.78 -14.99 -32.79
N LYS A 428 -3.36 -15.75 -31.85
CA LYS A 428 -4.65 -16.45 -32.05
C LYS A 428 -5.82 -15.46 -32.14
N GLU A 429 -5.75 -14.35 -31.40
CA GLU A 429 -6.76 -13.28 -31.46
C GLU A 429 -6.56 -12.40 -32.71
N LEU A 430 -5.32 -11.94 -32.94
CA LEU A 430 -5.05 -10.86 -33.89
C LEU A 430 -4.74 -11.31 -35.32
N GLY A 431 -4.29 -12.56 -35.53
CA GLY A 431 -3.93 -13.08 -36.85
C GLY A 431 -2.96 -12.16 -37.60
N LEU A 432 -3.31 -11.75 -38.82
CA LEU A 432 -2.49 -10.89 -39.68
C LEU A 432 -2.13 -9.54 -39.01
N SER A 433 -3.02 -9.00 -38.16
CA SER A 433 -2.75 -7.73 -37.46
C SER A 433 -1.51 -7.83 -36.57
N HIS A 434 -1.24 -9.00 -35.99
CA HIS A 434 -0.03 -9.25 -35.21
C HIS A 434 1.25 -9.21 -36.05
N GLU A 435 1.21 -9.72 -37.29
CA GLU A 435 2.34 -9.64 -38.23
C GLU A 435 2.64 -8.21 -38.66
N VAL A 436 1.60 -7.38 -38.82
CA VAL A 436 1.76 -5.93 -39.05
C VAL A 436 2.38 -5.27 -37.83
N MET A 437 1.96 -5.62 -36.60
CA MET A 437 2.58 -5.11 -35.38
C MET A 437 4.07 -5.47 -35.30
N LYS A 438 4.47 -6.69 -35.67
CA LYS A 438 5.89 -7.08 -35.76
C LYS A 438 6.66 -6.22 -36.76
N THR A 439 6.05 -5.89 -37.90
CA THR A 439 6.65 -5.00 -38.90
C THR A 439 6.89 -3.60 -38.33
N ILE A 440 5.91 -3.04 -37.61
CA ILE A 440 6.03 -1.74 -36.94
C ILE A 440 7.13 -1.79 -35.87
N LYS A 441 7.13 -2.83 -35.02
CA LYS A 441 8.15 -3.04 -33.99
C LYS A 441 9.55 -3.05 -34.60
N LYS A 442 9.76 -3.80 -35.69
CA LYS A 442 11.05 -3.89 -36.39
C LYS A 442 11.47 -2.55 -37.03
N ALA A 443 10.51 -1.76 -37.50
CA ALA A 443 10.80 -0.44 -38.08
C ALA A 443 11.24 0.59 -37.03
N LEU A 444 10.64 0.57 -35.83
CA LEU A 444 10.94 1.52 -34.76
C LEU A 444 12.06 1.06 -33.81
N ASP A 445 12.27 -0.25 -33.71
CA ASP A 445 13.30 -0.87 -32.89
C ASP A 445 13.90 -2.10 -33.61
N PRO A 446 14.76 -1.87 -34.61
CA PRO A 446 15.30 -2.94 -35.45
C PRO A 446 16.21 -3.92 -34.69
N LYS A 447 16.75 -3.51 -33.53
CA LYS A 447 17.61 -4.32 -32.66
C LYS A 447 16.84 -5.03 -31.54
N ASN A 448 15.52 -4.82 -31.45
CA ASN A 448 14.66 -5.37 -30.41
C ASN A 448 15.18 -5.07 -28.97
N ILE A 449 15.70 -3.87 -28.74
CA ILE A 449 16.19 -3.47 -27.41
C ILE A 449 15.07 -3.07 -26.46
N LEU A 450 13.95 -2.55 -26.98
CA LEU A 450 12.85 -2.00 -26.18
C LEU A 450 11.87 -3.10 -25.75
N ASN A 451 11.87 -3.36 -24.46
CA ASN A 451 11.02 -4.31 -23.75
C ASN A 451 10.88 -5.69 -24.45
N PRO A 452 11.99 -6.38 -24.75
CA PRO A 452 11.93 -7.65 -25.49
C PRO A 452 11.23 -8.75 -24.70
N GLY A 453 10.61 -9.68 -25.43
CA GLY A 453 9.94 -10.85 -24.87
C GLY A 453 8.45 -10.70 -24.58
N LYS A 454 7.83 -9.61 -25.02
CA LYS A 454 6.41 -9.29 -24.79
C LYS A 454 5.66 -9.19 -26.12
N MET A 455 4.34 -9.10 -26.03
CA MET A 455 3.45 -8.83 -27.19
C MET A 455 3.53 -9.88 -28.31
N GLY A 456 4.08 -11.08 -28.05
CA GLY A 456 4.27 -12.12 -29.07
C GLY A 456 5.30 -11.78 -30.15
N PHE A 457 6.19 -10.81 -29.91
CA PHE A 457 7.28 -10.46 -30.82
C PHE A 457 8.49 -11.40 -30.65
N ASP A 458 9.63 -11.03 -31.23
CA ASP A 458 10.87 -11.78 -31.08
C ASP A 458 11.23 -12.00 -29.60
N ASN A 459 11.62 -13.25 -29.28
CA ASN A 459 11.90 -13.74 -27.93
C ASN A 459 10.70 -13.79 -26.98
N ALA A 460 9.46 -13.69 -27.48
CA ALA A 460 8.27 -13.83 -26.64
C ALA A 460 8.20 -15.19 -25.93
N ALA A 461 7.60 -15.17 -24.74
CA ALA A 461 7.24 -16.38 -24.02
C ALA A 461 6.38 -17.30 -24.90
N LYS A 462 6.71 -18.59 -24.86
CA LYS A 462 6.04 -19.68 -25.57
C LYS A 462 5.07 -20.43 -24.66
N ASP A 463 5.30 -20.38 -23.36
CA ASP A 463 4.44 -20.99 -22.34
C ASP A 463 4.02 -19.98 -21.27
N ILE A 464 2.84 -20.20 -20.68
CA ILE A 464 2.33 -19.34 -19.59
C ILE A 464 3.18 -19.42 -18.32
N PHE A 465 4.02 -20.44 -18.18
CA PHE A 465 4.97 -20.60 -17.09
C PHE A 465 6.42 -20.34 -17.51
N ASP A 466 6.67 -19.74 -18.68
CA ASP A 466 8.01 -19.22 -18.96
C ASP A 466 8.38 -18.18 -17.90
N HIS A 467 9.61 -18.25 -17.38
CA HIS A 467 10.07 -17.40 -16.28
C HIS A 467 9.25 -17.53 -14.99
N PHE A 468 8.73 -18.73 -14.68
CA PHE A 468 7.89 -18.99 -13.52
C PHE A 468 8.60 -18.77 -12.18
N THR A 469 8.11 -17.81 -11.39
CA THR A 469 8.76 -17.41 -10.13
C THR A 469 8.68 -18.45 -9.02
N TYR A 470 7.69 -19.36 -9.06
CA TYR A 470 7.44 -20.33 -7.99
C TYR A 470 8.11 -21.69 -8.20
N GLN A 471 8.95 -21.84 -9.23
CA GLN A 471 9.52 -23.14 -9.63
C GLN A 471 10.16 -23.90 -8.45
N GLU A 472 11.03 -23.27 -7.68
CA GLU A 472 11.77 -23.89 -6.58
C GLU A 472 10.86 -24.32 -5.42
N PHE A 473 9.74 -23.61 -5.21
CA PHE A 473 8.76 -23.97 -4.18
C PHE A 473 7.95 -25.21 -4.56
N VAL A 474 7.82 -25.48 -5.86
CA VAL A 474 7.03 -26.58 -6.41
C VAL A 474 7.90 -27.83 -6.63
N ASP A 475 9.10 -27.64 -7.17
CA ASP A 475 9.98 -28.74 -7.57
C ASP A 475 10.93 -29.19 -6.45
N THR A 476 11.39 -28.25 -5.63
CA THR A 476 12.39 -28.50 -4.59
C THR A 476 11.96 -27.93 -3.23
N PRO A 477 10.75 -28.25 -2.73
CA PRO A 477 10.23 -27.67 -1.48
C PRO A 477 11.13 -27.93 -0.27
N ASP A 478 11.85 -29.05 -0.26
CA ASP A 478 12.77 -29.43 0.84
C ASP A 478 14.02 -28.53 0.93
N GLN A 479 14.33 -27.76 -0.12
CA GLN A 479 15.45 -26.82 -0.13
C GLN A 479 15.06 -25.41 0.32
N ILE A 480 13.77 -25.16 0.58
CA ILE A 480 13.27 -23.83 0.95
C ILE A 480 13.65 -23.49 2.40
N LYS A 481 14.35 -22.35 2.57
CA LYS A 481 14.79 -21.81 3.86
C LYS A 481 13.66 -21.09 4.60
N SER A 482 12.67 -21.84 5.10
CA SER A 482 11.48 -21.35 5.81
C SER A 482 11.78 -20.37 6.97
N PHE A 483 10.89 -19.39 7.19
CA PHE A 483 10.83 -18.52 8.37
C PHE A 483 9.88 -19.04 9.46
N GLY A 484 9.33 -20.23 9.26
CA GLY A 484 8.20 -20.78 10.02
C GLY A 484 6.87 -20.50 9.32
N GLN A 485 5.96 -21.47 9.38
CA GLN A 485 4.73 -21.51 8.59
C GLN A 485 3.90 -20.21 8.64
N ALA A 486 3.79 -19.57 9.81
CA ALA A 486 3.05 -18.33 9.96
C ALA A 486 3.65 -17.18 9.14
N VAL A 487 4.97 -16.99 9.21
CA VAL A 487 5.68 -15.93 8.47
C VAL A 487 5.74 -16.28 6.98
N ASP A 488 5.93 -17.54 6.63
CA ASP A 488 5.90 -17.98 5.23
C ASP A 488 4.53 -17.68 4.58
N ASN A 489 3.43 -17.97 5.29
CA ASN A 489 2.09 -17.63 4.82
C ASN A 489 1.90 -16.12 4.65
N GLU A 490 2.54 -15.31 5.50
CA GLU A 490 2.52 -13.85 5.40
C GLU A 490 3.29 -13.33 4.18
N ILE A 491 4.47 -13.91 3.90
CA ILE A 491 5.27 -13.63 2.71
C ILE A 491 4.45 -13.95 1.45
N PHE A 492 3.81 -15.12 1.42
CA PHE A 492 3.01 -15.57 0.27
C PHE A 492 1.67 -14.85 0.11
N ALA A 493 1.14 -14.23 1.16
CA ALA A 493 -0.05 -13.37 1.06
C ALA A 493 0.22 -12.07 0.25
N CYS A 494 1.48 -11.69 0.04
CA CYS A 494 1.80 -10.51 -0.75
C CYS A 494 1.55 -10.75 -2.26
N ILE A 495 0.64 -9.96 -2.83
CA ILE A 495 0.33 -9.96 -4.27
C ILE A 495 1.25 -9.07 -5.11
N ASN A 496 2.31 -8.47 -4.54
CA ASN A 496 3.28 -7.60 -5.23
C ASN A 496 2.72 -6.35 -5.95
N CYS A 497 1.50 -5.92 -5.63
CA CYS A 497 0.81 -4.79 -6.27
C CYS A 497 1.42 -3.40 -6.02
N GLY A 498 2.23 -3.23 -4.97
CA GLY A 498 2.93 -1.96 -4.69
C GLY A 498 2.14 -0.89 -3.91
N PHE A 499 0.86 -1.09 -3.56
CA PHE A 499 0.06 -0.12 -2.77
C PHE A 499 0.73 0.34 -1.47
N CYS A 500 1.48 -0.55 -0.84
CA CYS A 500 2.26 -0.24 0.36
C CYS A 500 3.28 0.90 0.17
N ARG A 501 3.66 1.26 -1.06
CA ARG A 501 4.54 2.39 -1.40
C ARG A 501 3.91 3.73 -1.01
N ALA A 502 2.61 3.90 -1.22
CA ALA A 502 1.88 5.11 -0.82
C ALA A 502 1.82 5.27 0.71
N GLY A 503 1.85 4.16 1.44
CA GLY A 503 1.88 4.15 2.91
C GLY A 503 3.26 4.36 3.53
N CYS A 504 4.31 3.82 2.90
CA CYS A 504 5.65 3.73 3.48
C CYS A 504 6.37 5.07 3.55
N THR A 505 6.61 5.59 4.76
CA THR A 505 7.33 6.86 4.97
C THR A 505 8.81 6.81 4.60
N VAL A 506 9.42 5.61 4.67
CA VAL A 506 10.81 5.40 4.23
C VAL A 506 10.90 5.54 2.72
N TYR A 507 10.04 4.82 1.98
CA TYR A 507 9.95 4.91 0.53
C TYR A 507 9.68 6.34 0.05
N ALA A 508 8.80 7.07 0.73
CA ALA A 508 8.51 8.46 0.40
C ALA A 508 9.74 9.38 0.47
N ARG A 509 10.81 8.99 1.17
CA ARG A 509 12.06 9.75 1.28
C ARG A 509 13.16 9.20 0.40
N THR A 510 13.24 7.89 0.24
CA THR A 510 14.37 7.26 -0.45
C THR A 510 14.05 6.94 -1.91
N GLY A 511 12.79 6.66 -2.23
CA GLY A 511 12.33 6.24 -3.55
C GLY A 511 12.91 4.89 -4.01
N LEU A 512 13.44 4.07 -3.09
CA LEU A 512 14.06 2.78 -3.38
C LEU A 512 13.11 1.63 -3.04
N GLU A 513 13.02 0.65 -3.93
CA GLU A 513 12.09 -0.47 -3.80
C GLU A 513 12.52 -1.37 -2.63
N SER A 514 13.83 -1.62 -2.47
CA SER A 514 14.39 -2.43 -1.37
C SER A 514 14.11 -1.89 0.03
N GLU A 515 13.72 -0.62 0.14
CA GLU A 515 13.51 0.06 1.41
C GLU A 515 12.04 0.26 1.75
N ASN A 516 11.12 -0.26 0.93
CA ASN A 516 9.69 -0.22 1.17
C ASN A 516 9.17 -1.56 1.72
N ALA A 517 7.84 -1.66 1.89
CA ALA A 517 7.22 -2.88 2.40
C ALA A 517 7.30 -4.06 1.40
N ARG A 518 6.90 -3.87 0.14
CA ARG A 518 6.97 -4.88 -0.93
C ARG A 518 8.41 -5.38 -1.10
N GLY A 519 9.40 -4.49 -1.19
CA GLY A 519 10.79 -4.89 -1.35
C GLY A 519 11.33 -5.74 -0.20
N ARG A 520 10.89 -5.51 1.05
CA ARG A 520 11.27 -6.38 2.18
C ARG A 520 10.61 -7.74 2.14
N VAL A 521 9.37 -7.82 1.63
CA VAL A 521 8.73 -9.12 1.38
C VAL A 521 9.47 -9.88 0.26
N ILE A 522 9.88 -9.19 -0.80
CA ILE A 522 10.66 -9.79 -1.89
C ILE A 522 12.04 -10.26 -1.39
N GLN A 523 12.72 -9.49 -0.54
CA GLN A 523 13.96 -9.94 0.10
C GLN A 523 13.74 -11.20 0.94
N ALA A 524 12.73 -11.22 1.81
CA ALA A 524 12.40 -12.41 2.59
C ALA A 524 12.07 -13.62 1.70
N TYR A 525 11.33 -13.40 0.62
CA TYR A 525 11.04 -14.42 -0.40
C TYR A 525 12.31 -14.99 -1.05
N TYR A 526 13.27 -14.16 -1.44
CA TYR A 526 14.54 -14.63 -2.00
C TYR A 526 15.48 -15.25 -0.96
N MET A 527 15.39 -14.84 0.32
CA MET A 527 16.04 -15.55 1.42
C MET A 527 15.47 -16.97 1.58
N MET A 528 14.15 -17.16 1.41
CA MET A 528 13.54 -18.50 1.40
C MET A 528 14.06 -19.35 0.23
N LYS A 529 14.25 -18.76 -0.96
CA LYS A 529 14.83 -19.45 -2.12
C LYS A 529 16.33 -19.77 -1.97
N GLY A 530 17.00 -19.23 -0.95
CA GLY A 530 18.46 -19.33 -0.82
C GLY A 530 19.23 -18.53 -1.88
N LEU A 531 18.57 -17.59 -2.56
CA LEU A 531 19.17 -16.71 -3.58
C LEU A 531 19.60 -15.35 -3.02
N LEU A 532 19.24 -15.07 -1.77
CA LEU A 532 19.70 -13.91 -1.00
C LEU A 532 20.14 -14.40 0.37
N GLU A 533 21.44 -14.38 0.64
CA GLU A 533 21.97 -14.74 1.95
C GLU A 533 21.88 -13.56 2.93
N PRO A 534 21.73 -13.83 4.25
CA PRO A 534 21.91 -12.80 5.27
C PRO A 534 23.25 -12.08 5.08
N SER A 535 23.21 -10.75 5.05
CA SER A 535 24.39 -9.91 4.91
C SER A 535 24.19 -8.57 5.64
N LYS A 536 25.27 -7.78 5.72
CA LYS A 536 25.19 -6.42 6.27
C LYS A 536 24.24 -5.54 5.44
N GLU A 537 24.29 -5.63 4.12
CA GLU A 537 23.46 -4.86 3.20
C GLU A 537 21.98 -5.23 3.35
N VAL A 538 21.67 -6.53 3.51
CA VAL A 538 20.29 -6.97 3.80
C VAL A 538 19.85 -6.43 5.16
N ALA A 539 20.71 -6.49 6.18
CA ALA A 539 20.42 -5.92 7.48
C ALA A 539 20.08 -4.43 7.38
N GLU A 540 20.87 -3.65 6.65
CA GLU A 540 20.60 -2.22 6.45
C GLU A 540 19.17 -1.99 5.92
N LYS A 541 18.70 -2.76 4.94
CA LYS A 541 17.33 -2.62 4.41
C LYS A 541 16.25 -2.97 5.42
N PHE A 542 16.44 -4.03 6.20
CA PHE A 542 15.48 -4.45 7.24
C PHE A 542 15.44 -3.48 8.43
N TYR A 543 16.56 -2.91 8.85
CA TYR A 543 16.63 -1.99 9.99
C TYR A 543 16.17 -0.56 9.68
N LEU A 544 16.04 -0.19 8.40
CA LEU A 544 15.34 1.04 7.99
C LEU A 544 13.82 1.00 8.27
N CYS A 545 13.22 -0.18 8.49
CA CYS A 545 11.79 -0.30 8.77
C CYS A 545 11.45 0.19 10.19
N THR A 546 10.48 1.09 10.31
CA THR A 546 9.97 1.56 11.62
C THR A 546 8.94 0.63 12.26
N THR A 547 8.62 -0.51 11.61
CA THR A 547 7.56 -1.47 11.99
C THR A 547 6.20 -0.82 12.27
N CYS A 548 5.95 0.34 11.65
CA CYS A 548 4.79 1.17 11.98
C CYS A 548 3.45 0.68 11.41
N LEU A 549 3.44 -0.33 10.53
CA LEU A 549 2.25 -0.92 9.89
C LEU A 549 1.38 0.00 9.01
N ASN A 550 1.82 1.21 8.63
CA ASN A 550 1.06 2.01 7.65
C ASN A 550 0.92 1.28 6.28
N CYS A 551 1.91 0.46 5.94
CA CYS A 551 1.85 -0.44 4.79
C CYS A 551 0.73 -1.46 4.86
N LYS A 552 0.35 -1.96 6.05
CA LYS A 552 -0.78 -2.89 6.23
C LYS A 552 -2.11 -2.18 5.97
N SER A 553 -2.24 -0.94 6.44
CA SER A 553 -3.45 -0.12 6.28
C SER A 553 -3.73 0.27 4.82
N THR A 554 -2.69 0.33 4.00
CA THR A 554 -2.80 0.57 2.54
C THR A 554 -2.72 -0.72 1.72
N CYS A 555 -2.40 -1.86 2.35
CA CYS A 555 -2.24 -3.12 1.64
C CYS A 555 -3.62 -3.75 1.38
N PRO A 556 -3.99 -4.02 0.12
CA PRO A 556 -5.22 -4.74 -0.16
C PRO A 556 -5.21 -6.13 0.51
N ALA A 557 -4.17 -6.93 0.29
CA ALA A 557 -4.06 -8.27 0.89
C ALA A 557 -3.89 -8.27 2.43
N GLY A 558 -3.77 -7.09 3.08
CA GLY A 558 -3.64 -6.96 4.53
C GLY A 558 -2.36 -7.58 5.07
N VAL A 559 -1.26 -7.49 4.32
CA VAL A 559 0.03 -8.09 4.72
C VAL A 559 0.59 -7.38 5.97
N VAL A 560 0.90 -8.15 7.00
CA VAL A 560 1.49 -7.74 8.28
C VAL A 560 3.02 -7.74 8.15
N VAL A 561 3.53 -6.78 7.38
CA VAL A 561 4.96 -6.69 7.06
C VAL A 561 5.85 -6.56 8.31
N SER A 562 5.34 -6.08 9.46
CA SER A 562 6.13 -6.07 10.70
C SER A 562 6.56 -7.47 11.14
N GLU A 563 5.71 -8.49 10.97
CA GLU A 563 6.05 -9.88 11.34
C GLU A 563 7.17 -10.43 10.46
N ILE A 564 7.10 -10.17 9.15
CA ILE A 564 8.14 -10.53 8.18
C ILE A 564 9.45 -9.82 8.54
N VAL A 565 9.40 -8.52 8.87
CA VAL A 565 10.59 -7.74 9.24
C VAL A 565 11.20 -8.24 10.55
N GLU A 566 10.38 -8.52 11.56
CA GLU A 566 10.84 -9.06 12.85
C GLU A 566 11.49 -10.44 12.68
N ALA A 567 10.92 -11.31 11.86
CA ALA A 567 11.50 -12.61 11.53
C ALA A 567 12.80 -12.49 10.71
N GLY A 568 12.83 -11.58 9.73
CA GLY A 568 14.04 -11.24 8.98
C GLY A 568 15.17 -10.76 9.88
N ARG A 569 14.87 -9.84 10.81
CA ARG A 569 15.85 -9.35 11.79
C ARG A 569 16.38 -10.46 12.68
N ARG A 570 15.54 -11.38 13.16
CA ARG A 570 16.03 -12.55 13.93
C ARG A 570 17.01 -13.40 13.13
N LYS A 571 16.69 -13.75 11.88
CA LYS A 571 17.63 -14.49 11.00
C LYS A 571 18.94 -13.73 10.76
N LEU A 572 18.87 -12.41 10.60
CA LEU A 572 20.06 -11.57 10.44
C LEU A 572 20.91 -11.56 11.72
N VAL A 573 20.29 -11.50 12.90
CA VAL A 573 20.97 -11.58 14.19
C VAL A 573 21.63 -12.95 14.39
N GLU A 574 20.91 -14.04 14.09
CA GLU A 574 21.43 -15.42 14.13
C GLU A 574 22.66 -15.59 13.21
N ALA A 575 22.67 -14.90 12.06
CA ALA A 575 23.79 -14.87 11.13
C ALA A 575 24.90 -13.83 11.49
N GLY A 576 24.77 -13.11 12.61
CA GLY A 576 25.81 -12.18 13.10
C GLY A 576 25.72 -10.74 12.57
N PHE A 577 24.63 -10.37 11.87
CA PHE A 577 24.44 -9.07 11.22
C PHE A 577 23.58 -8.06 12.00
N LEU A 578 23.58 -8.13 13.33
CA LEU A 578 23.01 -7.06 14.18
C LEU A 578 23.81 -5.76 13.96
N PRO A 579 23.18 -4.62 13.63
CA PRO A 579 23.90 -3.35 13.49
C PRO A 579 24.67 -2.96 14.76
N GLU A 580 25.86 -2.39 14.59
CA GLU A 580 26.75 -2.02 15.71
C GLU A 580 26.07 -1.14 16.76
N ILE A 581 25.32 -0.13 16.31
CA ILE A 581 24.59 0.73 17.25
C ILE A 581 23.60 -0.07 18.10
N HIS A 582 22.92 -1.07 17.54
CA HIS A 582 21.99 -1.92 18.30
C HIS A 582 22.73 -2.89 19.22
N LYS A 583 23.91 -3.39 18.85
CA LYS A 583 24.80 -4.14 19.77
C LYS A 583 25.12 -3.30 21.01
N THR A 584 25.48 -2.03 20.83
CA THR A 584 25.73 -1.10 21.94
C THR A 584 24.48 -0.92 22.81
N LEU A 585 23.29 -0.76 22.22
CA LEU A 585 22.05 -0.68 22.99
C LEU A 585 21.78 -1.95 23.80
N MET A 586 22.08 -3.15 23.26
CA MET A 586 21.90 -4.42 23.97
C MET A 586 22.91 -4.57 25.12
N GLN A 587 24.16 -4.18 24.91
CA GLN A 587 25.18 -4.14 25.96
C GLN A 587 24.78 -3.20 27.09
N ASN A 588 24.32 -1.99 26.77
CA ASN A 588 23.79 -1.03 27.74
C ASN A 588 22.59 -1.61 28.49
N LEU A 589 21.65 -2.22 27.78
CA LEU A 589 20.47 -2.84 28.38
C LEU A 589 20.85 -3.92 29.40
N LYS A 590 21.90 -4.71 29.12
CA LYS A 590 22.43 -5.71 30.04
C LYS A 590 23.16 -5.09 31.23
N ALA A 591 23.96 -4.05 31.00
CA ALA A 591 24.82 -3.44 32.02
C ALA A 591 24.04 -2.52 32.98
N THR A 592 23.19 -1.64 32.46
CA THR A 592 22.53 -0.58 33.22
C THR A 592 21.00 -0.72 33.25
N GLY A 593 20.43 -1.76 32.64
CA GLY A 593 18.99 -1.98 32.60
C GLY A 593 18.23 -1.01 31.69
N ASN A 594 18.93 -0.18 30.92
CA ASN A 594 18.33 0.76 29.97
C ASN A 594 19.17 0.87 28.69
N PRO A 595 18.57 1.17 27.53
CA PRO A 595 19.29 1.19 26.26
C PRO A 595 20.28 2.36 26.13
N PHE A 596 20.18 3.39 26.98
CA PHE A 596 20.97 4.62 26.85
C PHE A 596 22.33 4.54 27.56
N GLY A 597 22.56 3.51 28.37
CA GLY A 597 23.80 3.37 29.14
C GLY A 597 23.87 4.30 30.36
N GLU A 598 22.76 4.95 30.72
CA GLU A 598 22.71 5.86 31.87
C GLU A 598 22.75 5.09 33.20
N PRO A 599 23.34 5.64 34.27
CA PRO A 599 23.30 5.05 35.61
C PRO A 599 21.86 4.84 36.10
N ARG A 600 21.63 3.73 36.82
CA ARG A 600 20.28 3.34 37.29
C ARG A 600 19.67 4.35 38.27
N GLU A 601 20.53 5.01 39.03
CA GLU A 601 20.19 6.01 40.04
C GLU A 601 19.49 7.21 39.39
N LYS A 602 19.92 7.61 38.19
CA LYS A 602 19.34 8.76 37.47
C LYS A 602 17.89 8.55 37.06
N ARG A 603 17.39 7.32 37.07
CA ARG A 603 16.00 7.01 36.72
C ARG A 603 14.99 7.79 37.59
N THR A 604 15.35 8.02 38.85
CA THR A 604 14.50 8.69 39.82
C THR A 604 14.70 10.20 39.85
N ASP A 605 15.62 10.77 39.06
CA ASP A 605 15.87 12.23 39.02
C ASP A 605 14.64 13.03 38.57
N VAL A 606 13.76 12.38 37.79
CA VAL A 606 12.49 12.98 37.33
C VAL A 606 11.33 12.78 38.32
N TYR A 607 11.54 12.09 39.45
CA TYR A 607 10.49 11.88 40.44
C TYR A 607 10.36 13.12 41.33
N PRO A 608 9.14 13.49 41.77
CA PRO A 608 8.98 14.48 42.82
C PRO A 608 9.78 14.08 44.06
N SER A 609 10.48 15.03 44.68
CA SER A 609 11.30 14.79 45.88
C SER A 609 10.50 14.24 47.07
N THR A 610 9.18 14.46 47.06
CA THR A 610 8.22 13.97 48.06
C THR A 610 7.80 12.52 47.84
N PHE A 611 8.06 11.93 46.67
CA PHE A 611 7.62 10.59 46.34
C PHE A 611 8.59 9.53 46.86
N GLN A 612 8.09 8.59 47.66
CA GLN A 612 8.83 7.41 48.09
C GLN A 612 8.14 6.13 47.63
N PRO A 613 8.85 5.22 46.91
CA PRO A 613 8.29 3.93 46.50
C PRO A 613 7.80 3.11 47.71
N LYS A 614 6.49 2.82 47.74
CA LYS A 614 5.90 1.91 48.73
C LYS A 614 6.27 0.46 48.41
N LYS A 615 6.58 -0.32 49.46
CA LYS A 615 6.82 -1.77 49.37
C LYS A 615 5.54 -2.54 49.71
N GLY A 616 5.22 -3.58 48.93
CA GLY A 616 4.04 -4.44 49.12
C GLY A 616 2.92 -4.22 48.10
N PRO A 617 1.80 -4.95 48.23
CA PRO A 617 0.66 -4.89 47.32
C PRO A 617 0.11 -3.47 47.14
N VAL A 618 -0.05 -3.04 45.89
CA VAL A 618 -0.65 -1.76 45.52
C VAL A 618 -1.73 -1.94 44.46
N ASP A 619 -2.64 -0.98 44.35
CA ASP A 619 -3.63 -0.99 43.27
C ASP A 619 -2.96 -0.74 41.92
N ILE A 620 -2.12 0.30 41.84
CA ILE A 620 -1.43 0.70 40.59
C ILE A 620 0.09 0.68 40.78
N LEU A 621 0.79 -0.08 39.93
CA LEU A 621 2.22 0.10 39.69
C LEU A 621 2.40 1.00 38.47
N PHE A 622 2.90 2.21 38.67
CA PHE A 622 3.30 3.08 37.56
C PHE A 622 4.68 2.65 37.04
N PHE A 623 4.73 2.30 35.76
CA PHE A 623 5.92 1.97 35.00
C PHE A 623 6.20 3.09 33.97
N PRO A 624 7.04 4.09 34.30
CA PRO A 624 7.41 5.17 33.37
C PRO A 624 8.09 4.66 32.10
N GLY A 625 8.96 3.66 32.25
CA GLY A 625 9.80 3.16 31.16
C GLY A 625 10.98 4.08 30.84
N CYS A 626 11.93 3.55 30.07
CA CYS A 626 13.24 4.19 29.88
C CYS A 626 13.18 5.57 29.20
N VAL A 627 12.36 5.76 28.16
CA VAL A 627 12.32 7.06 27.45
C VAL A 627 11.82 8.16 28.38
N ALA A 628 10.71 7.93 29.09
CA ALA A 628 10.16 8.91 30.01
C ALA A 628 11.10 9.20 31.18
N SER A 629 11.79 8.18 31.72
CA SER A 629 12.71 8.39 32.84
C SER A 629 14.00 9.13 32.49
N TYR A 630 14.56 8.92 31.30
CA TYR A 630 15.91 9.40 30.97
C TYR A 630 15.95 10.50 29.90
N GLN A 631 14.89 10.63 29.09
CA GLN A 631 14.87 11.57 27.95
C GLN A 631 13.75 12.61 28.02
N ASP A 632 12.86 12.52 29.01
CA ASP A 632 11.72 13.43 29.15
C ASP A 632 11.51 13.86 30.60
N ILE A 633 12.08 15.01 30.95
CA ILE A 633 12.08 15.53 32.33
C ILE A 633 10.69 15.94 32.85
N ASN A 634 9.69 16.11 31.97
CA ASN A 634 8.39 16.67 32.35
C ASN A 634 7.31 15.59 32.52
N LEU A 635 7.41 14.47 31.79
CA LEU A 635 6.31 13.51 31.69
C LEU A 635 6.00 12.82 33.03
N VAL A 636 7.03 12.23 33.65
CA VAL A 636 6.90 11.52 34.92
C VAL A 636 6.35 12.40 36.05
N PRO A 637 6.91 13.59 36.33
CA PRO A 637 6.41 14.43 37.42
C PRO A 637 4.99 14.96 37.13
N ASN A 638 4.66 15.28 35.87
CA ASN A 638 3.31 15.71 35.51
C ASN A 638 2.27 14.63 35.77
N LEU A 639 2.53 13.39 35.37
CA LEU A 639 1.60 12.29 35.65
C LEU A 639 1.50 12.00 37.16
N MET A 640 2.62 11.97 37.89
CA MET A 640 2.61 11.76 39.34
C MET A 640 1.78 12.84 40.05
N ASN A 641 1.94 14.11 39.68
CA ASN A 641 1.12 15.21 40.21
C ASN A 641 -0.38 15.03 39.90
N ILE A 642 -0.75 14.54 38.70
CA ILE A 642 -2.15 14.22 38.38
C ILE A 642 -2.69 13.13 39.31
N LEU A 643 -1.92 12.05 39.51
CA LEU A 643 -2.32 10.92 40.37
C LEU A 643 -2.46 11.34 41.83
N ASP A 644 -1.53 12.14 42.34
CA ASP A 644 -1.54 12.66 43.71
C ASP A 644 -2.77 13.53 43.95
N ARG A 645 -3.08 14.46 43.03
CA ARG A 645 -4.29 15.31 43.10
C ARG A 645 -5.58 14.51 43.02
N ALA A 646 -5.58 13.43 42.26
CA ALA A 646 -6.73 12.53 42.15
C ALA A 646 -6.85 11.53 43.31
N GLY A 647 -5.94 11.59 44.30
CA GLY A 647 -5.92 10.71 45.46
C GLY A 647 -5.67 9.24 45.11
N VAL A 648 -4.93 8.96 44.04
CA VAL A 648 -4.65 7.60 43.57
C VAL A 648 -3.56 6.98 44.44
N SER A 649 -3.77 5.74 44.90
CA SER A 649 -2.73 4.95 45.57
C SER A 649 -1.89 4.22 44.52
N TYR A 650 -0.66 4.69 44.29
CA TYR A 650 0.28 4.07 43.36
C TYR A 650 1.69 3.95 43.96
N THR A 651 2.51 3.10 43.35
CA THR A 651 3.97 3.04 43.57
C THR A 651 4.70 2.97 42.22
N ALA A 652 6.03 3.02 42.25
CA ALA A 652 6.90 2.80 41.11
C ALA A 652 8.08 1.91 41.53
N LEU A 653 8.76 1.27 40.57
CA LEU A 653 9.93 0.44 40.86
C LEU A 653 11.21 1.25 41.17
N GLY A 654 11.21 2.56 40.92
CA GLY A 654 12.37 3.42 41.16
C GLY A 654 13.62 2.94 40.39
N LYS A 655 14.80 2.97 41.02
CA LYS A 655 16.07 2.52 40.42
C LYS A 655 16.13 1.02 40.05
N ASP A 656 15.21 0.23 40.59
CA ASP A 656 15.11 -1.21 40.29
C ASP A 656 14.39 -1.47 38.97
N GLU A 657 13.74 -0.47 38.37
CA GLU A 657 13.06 -0.58 37.07
C GLU A 657 14.06 -0.79 35.92
N ASN A 658 13.88 -1.88 35.18
CA ASN A 658 14.54 -2.08 33.88
C ASN A 658 13.67 -1.56 32.73
N CYS A 659 14.26 -1.40 31.55
CA CYS A 659 13.51 -1.25 30.31
C CYS A 659 12.51 -2.41 30.14
N CYS A 660 11.38 -2.16 29.47
CA CYS A 660 10.41 -3.21 29.14
C CYS A 660 10.96 -4.25 28.14
N GLY A 661 12.12 -4.00 27.51
CA GLY A 661 12.71 -4.88 26.50
C GLY A 661 12.15 -4.68 25.09
N TYR A 662 11.28 -3.70 24.85
CA TYR A 662 10.67 -3.55 23.52
C TYR A 662 11.70 -3.37 22.40
N ILE A 663 12.78 -2.63 22.66
CA ILE A 663 13.85 -2.43 21.67
C ILE A 663 14.56 -3.74 21.32
N SER A 664 14.87 -4.61 22.28
CA SER A 664 15.51 -5.91 22.01
C SER A 664 14.59 -6.83 21.20
N TYR A 665 13.29 -6.82 21.49
CA TYR A 665 12.29 -7.51 20.67
C TYR A 665 12.30 -6.99 19.22
N LEU A 666 12.22 -5.66 19.04
CA LEU A 666 12.15 -5.04 17.72
C LEU A 666 13.41 -5.24 16.88
N VAL A 667 14.59 -5.31 17.51
CA VAL A 667 15.85 -5.54 16.80
C VAL A 667 16.16 -7.03 16.59
N GLY A 668 15.31 -7.93 17.08
CA GLY A 668 15.38 -9.37 16.80
C GLY A 668 16.32 -10.15 17.71
N THR A 669 16.58 -9.69 18.93
CA THR A 669 17.59 -10.27 19.83
C THR A 669 16.96 -11.01 21.01
N GLU A 670 17.59 -12.08 21.49
CA GLU A 670 17.05 -12.95 22.55
C GLU A 670 17.08 -12.31 23.95
N GLU A 671 17.85 -11.24 24.15
CA GLU A 671 17.92 -10.43 25.38
C GLU A 671 16.53 -9.97 25.85
N PHE A 672 15.56 -9.87 24.94
CA PHE A 672 14.16 -9.60 25.28
C PHE A 672 13.62 -10.53 26.38
N LYS A 673 13.88 -11.84 26.28
CA LYS A 673 13.35 -12.82 27.25
C LYS A 673 13.98 -12.62 28.63
N GLU A 674 15.27 -12.34 28.68
CA GLU A 674 15.99 -12.11 29.95
C GLU A 674 15.51 -10.83 30.65
N VAL A 675 15.38 -9.74 29.90
CA VAL A 675 14.87 -8.46 30.40
C VAL A 675 13.43 -8.61 30.88
N GLY A 676 12.60 -9.33 30.12
CA GLY A 676 11.21 -9.60 30.47
C GLY A 676 11.07 -10.41 31.76
N LYS A 677 11.86 -11.48 31.94
CA LYS A 677 11.87 -12.28 33.18
C LYS A 677 12.20 -11.42 34.40
N LYS A 678 13.22 -10.57 34.32
CA LYS A 678 13.58 -9.64 35.41
C LYS A 678 12.45 -8.68 35.76
N ASN A 679 11.70 -8.19 34.76
CA ASN A 679 10.54 -7.34 35.01
C ASN A 679 9.39 -8.12 35.67
N VAL A 680 9.08 -9.33 35.21
CA VAL A 680 8.05 -10.19 35.82
C VAL A 680 8.39 -10.50 37.28
N GLU A 681 9.65 -10.78 37.58
CA GLU A 681 10.16 -10.97 38.95
C GLU A 681 10.05 -9.69 39.80
N ALA A 682 10.29 -8.51 39.22
CA ALA A 682 10.11 -7.24 39.93
C ALA A 682 8.63 -6.99 40.24
N PHE A 683 7.74 -7.28 39.28
CA PHE A 683 6.30 -7.12 39.44
C PHE A 683 5.73 -8.10 40.48
N SER A 684 6.22 -9.34 40.55
CA SER A 684 5.75 -10.32 41.52
C SER A 684 6.10 -9.97 42.97
N LYS A 685 7.17 -9.21 43.20
CA LYS A 685 7.53 -8.68 44.53
C LYS A 685 6.59 -7.55 45.00
N ILE A 686 6.00 -6.81 44.07
CA ILE A 686 5.07 -5.72 44.35
C ILE A 686 3.62 -6.22 44.36
N GLN A 687 3.28 -7.26 43.61
CA GLN A 687 1.92 -7.80 43.45
C GLN A 687 0.87 -6.71 43.11
N PRO A 688 1.09 -5.90 42.06
CA PRO A 688 0.13 -4.86 41.71
C PRO A 688 -1.15 -5.45 41.13
N LYS A 689 -2.31 -4.85 41.45
CA LYS A 689 -3.57 -5.21 40.77
C LYS A 689 -3.52 -4.85 39.29
N GLN A 690 -2.92 -3.72 38.94
CA GLN A 690 -2.72 -3.27 37.56
C GLN A 690 -1.39 -2.53 37.39
N ILE A 691 -0.82 -2.60 36.18
CA ILE A 691 0.35 -1.83 35.77
C ILE A 691 -0.11 -0.69 34.86
N MET A 692 0.32 0.54 35.13
CA MET A 692 0.04 1.69 34.27
C MET A 692 1.33 2.18 33.59
N THR A 693 1.26 2.53 32.31
CA THR A 693 2.39 3.14 31.58
C THR A 693 1.93 4.23 30.61
N THR A 694 2.82 5.17 30.30
CA THR A 694 2.61 6.29 29.36
C THR A 694 3.23 6.03 28.00
N CYS A 695 4.04 4.97 27.88
CA CYS A 695 4.72 4.65 26.65
C CYS A 695 3.94 3.61 25.85
N ALA A 696 3.45 4.00 24.67
CA ALA A 696 2.82 3.11 23.70
C ALA A 696 3.59 1.78 23.49
N GLY A 697 4.92 1.83 23.38
CA GLY A 697 5.76 0.65 23.23
C GLY A 697 5.79 -0.25 24.49
N CYS A 698 5.84 0.35 25.69
CA CYS A 698 5.75 -0.42 26.94
C CYS A 698 4.38 -1.06 27.09
N TYR A 699 3.31 -0.32 26.75
CA TYR A 699 1.94 -0.81 26.80
C TYR A 699 1.75 -2.01 25.87
N LYS A 700 2.14 -1.90 24.59
CA LYS A 700 2.12 -3.03 23.65
C LYS A 700 2.95 -4.21 24.15
N THR A 701 4.13 -3.93 24.71
CA THR A 701 5.02 -4.97 25.24
C THR A 701 4.34 -5.78 26.33
N PHE A 702 3.75 -5.13 27.34
CA PHE A 702 3.10 -5.84 28.43
C PHE A 702 1.74 -6.43 28.04
N LYS A 703 0.97 -5.74 27.20
CA LYS A 703 -0.39 -6.14 26.81
C LYS A 703 -0.40 -7.30 25.82
N GLU A 704 0.54 -7.35 24.87
CA GLU A 704 0.50 -8.28 23.75
C GLU A 704 1.75 -9.17 23.65
N ILE A 705 2.94 -8.61 23.85
CA ILE A 705 4.20 -9.34 23.58
C ILE A 705 4.57 -10.25 24.75
N TYR A 706 4.55 -9.75 25.99
CA TYR A 706 4.86 -10.53 27.19
C TYR A 706 4.00 -11.79 27.29
N PRO A 707 2.66 -11.74 27.15
CA PRO A 707 1.82 -12.95 27.20
C PRO A 707 2.16 -14.01 26.15
N LYS A 708 2.73 -13.62 25.00
CA LYS A 708 3.14 -14.55 23.93
C LYS A 708 4.48 -15.23 24.21
N HIS A 709 5.33 -14.65 25.06
CA HIS A 709 6.71 -15.09 25.26
C HIS A 709 7.07 -15.43 26.72
N LEU A 710 6.23 -15.02 27.68
CA LEU A 710 6.46 -15.09 29.12
C LEU A 710 5.13 -15.37 29.83
N SER A 711 5.20 -15.98 31.02
CA SER A 711 4.02 -16.16 31.89
C SER A 711 3.67 -14.84 32.59
N PHE A 712 2.94 -13.96 31.89
CA PHE A 712 2.56 -12.64 32.39
C PHE A 712 1.07 -12.35 32.12
N ASN A 713 0.31 -12.19 33.19
CA ASN A 713 -1.15 -11.99 33.15
C ASN A 713 -1.63 -10.74 33.91
N THR A 714 -0.72 -9.94 34.46
CA THR A 714 -1.10 -8.73 35.21
C THR A 714 -1.79 -7.73 34.27
N PRO A 715 -2.99 -7.22 34.61
CA PRO A 715 -3.67 -6.22 33.79
C PRO A 715 -2.81 -4.97 33.58
N VAL A 716 -2.86 -4.42 32.36
CA VAL A 716 -2.06 -3.25 31.96
C VAL A 716 -3.01 -2.17 31.45
N LEU A 717 -2.76 -0.94 31.86
CA LEU A 717 -3.46 0.27 31.42
C LEU A 717 -2.48 1.23 30.74
N HIS A 718 -2.93 1.88 29.68
CA HIS A 718 -2.26 3.08 29.20
C HIS A 718 -2.75 4.28 30.01
N ALA A 719 -1.89 5.29 30.21
CA ALA A 719 -2.23 6.49 30.97
C ALA A 719 -3.48 7.21 30.42
N ILE A 720 -3.75 7.12 29.11
CA ILE A 720 -4.95 7.70 28.49
C ILE A 720 -6.23 7.15 29.13
N ASP A 721 -6.35 5.81 29.19
CA ASP A 721 -7.56 5.15 29.69
C ASP A 721 -7.76 5.48 31.18
N TYR A 722 -6.66 5.53 31.93
CA TYR A 722 -6.73 5.82 33.36
C TYR A 722 -7.07 7.29 33.65
N LEU A 723 -6.49 8.24 32.92
CA LEU A 723 -6.85 9.66 33.03
C LEU A 723 -8.32 9.89 32.69
N ASP A 724 -8.83 9.21 31.66
CA ASP A 724 -10.23 9.28 31.29
C ASP A 724 -11.14 8.77 32.42
N GLN A 725 -10.80 7.66 33.06
CA GLN A 725 -11.51 7.14 34.23
C GLN A 725 -11.53 8.12 35.39
N LEU A 726 -10.40 8.78 35.70
CA LEU A 726 -10.33 9.75 36.80
C LEU A 726 -11.21 10.99 36.55
N ILE A 727 -11.28 11.45 35.30
CA ILE A 727 -12.14 12.57 34.90
C ILE A 727 -13.62 12.14 35.01
N GLN A 728 -13.97 10.99 34.46
CA GLN A 728 -15.35 10.48 34.49
C GLN A 728 -15.84 10.22 35.92
N SER A 729 -14.98 9.74 36.81
CA SER A 729 -15.34 9.50 38.21
C SER A 729 -15.35 10.78 39.06
N GLY A 730 -15.06 11.95 38.47
CA GLY A 730 -14.97 13.23 39.17
C GLY A 730 -13.77 13.36 40.12
N LYS A 731 -12.83 12.40 40.10
CA LYS A 731 -11.61 12.43 40.93
C LYS A 731 -10.58 13.41 40.39
N LEU A 732 -10.61 13.68 39.08
CA LEU A 732 -9.79 14.70 38.44
C LEU A 732 -10.70 15.78 37.84
N LYS A 733 -10.60 17.01 38.34
CA LYS A 733 -11.32 18.16 37.80
C LYS A 733 -10.38 18.98 36.92
N LEU A 734 -10.87 19.38 35.75
CA LEU A 734 -10.14 20.24 34.83
C LEU A 734 -10.64 21.69 34.95
N LYS A 735 -9.72 22.65 34.91
CA LYS A 735 -9.99 24.09 34.89
C LYS A 735 -9.90 24.65 33.48
N ASP A 736 -10.43 25.85 33.30
CA ASP A 736 -10.30 26.59 32.05
C ASP A 736 -8.83 26.90 31.72
N GLY A 737 -8.46 26.63 30.46
CA GLY A 737 -7.12 26.84 29.93
C GLY A 737 -7.10 27.82 28.76
N ASN A 738 -5.90 28.16 28.30
CA ASN A 738 -5.72 28.99 27.11
C ASN A 738 -6.18 28.26 25.84
N ALA A 739 -6.71 29.02 24.88
CA ALA A 739 -7.08 28.48 23.58
C ALA A 739 -5.87 27.82 22.87
N MET A 740 -6.01 26.55 22.46
CA MET A 740 -4.96 25.80 21.76
C MET A 740 -5.54 24.94 20.64
N LYS A 741 -4.93 24.99 19.46
CA LYS A 741 -5.24 24.07 18.35
C LYS A 741 -4.28 22.88 18.36
N VAL A 742 -4.80 21.70 18.64
CA VAL A 742 -4.02 20.48 18.83
C VAL A 742 -4.23 19.52 17.67
N ALA A 743 -3.14 19.10 17.03
CA ALA A 743 -3.12 17.95 16.15
C ALA A 743 -2.64 16.69 16.89
N TYR A 744 -3.48 15.66 16.97
CA TYR A 744 -3.09 14.40 17.61
C TYR A 744 -2.26 13.52 16.66
N HIS A 745 -1.04 13.17 17.06
CA HIS A 745 -0.22 12.19 16.38
C HIS A 745 -0.48 10.79 16.96
N ASP A 746 -1.15 9.94 16.16
CA ASP A 746 -1.39 8.53 16.44
C ASP A 746 -0.08 7.72 16.54
N PRO A 747 0.38 7.31 17.75
CA PRO A 747 1.55 6.44 17.89
C PRO A 747 1.25 5.08 17.27
N CYS A 748 2.16 4.54 16.46
CA CYS A 748 1.87 3.31 15.71
C CYS A 748 1.51 2.12 16.60
N ASP A 749 2.15 1.98 17.76
CA ASP A 749 1.92 0.88 18.71
C ASP A 749 0.55 0.95 19.40
N LEU A 750 0.00 2.15 19.65
CA LEU A 750 -1.38 2.29 20.15
C LEU A 750 -2.39 2.18 19.00
N GLY A 751 -2.17 2.95 17.95
CA GLY A 751 -3.11 3.05 16.83
C GLY A 751 -3.16 1.77 15.99
N ARG A 752 -2.15 1.52 15.17
CA ARG A 752 -2.22 0.46 14.15
C ARG A 752 -1.95 -0.95 14.67
N HIS A 753 -1.20 -1.09 15.76
CA HIS A 753 -0.99 -2.41 16.38
C HIS A 753 -2.15 -2.79 17.30
N LEU A 754 -2.61 -1.89 18.17
CA LEU A 754 -3.64 -2.19 19.19
C LEU A 754 -5.05 -1.67 18.86
N ASN A 755 -5.24 -0.99 17.73
CA ASN A 755 -6.51 -0.41 17.27
C ASN A 755 -7.10 0.65 18.23
N ILE A 756 -6.24 1.41 18.93
CA ILE A 756 -6.64 2.47 19.87
C ILE A 756 -6.48 3.83 19.22
N PHE A 757 -7.59 4.41 18.77
CA PHE A 757 -7.62 5.70 18.07
C PHE A 757 -8.49 6.76 18.76
N GLU A 758 -9.69 6.40 19.19
CA GLU A 758 -10.63 7.37 19.76
C GLU A 758 -10.33 7.75 21.22
N PRO A 759 -9.91 6.85 22.14
CA PRO A 759 -9.69 7.23 23.53
C PRO A 759 -8.76 8.47 23.74
N PRO A 760 -7.62 8.61 23.02
CA PRO A 760 -6.81 9.83 23.11
C PRO A 760 -7.55 11.09 22.63
N ARG A 761 -8.38 10.98 21.59
CA ARG A 761 -9.14 12.12 21.03
C ARG A 761 -10.24 12.57 21.99
N GLU A 762 -10.96 11.62 22.58
CA GLU A 762 -11.98 11.91 23.58
C GLU A 762 -11.37 12.56 24.82
N LEU A 763 -10.19 12.10 25.26
CA LEU A 763 -9.46 12.75 26.34
C LEU A 763 -9.07 14.19 25.99
N ILE A 764 -8.56 14.45 24.78
CA ILE A 764 -8.20 15.80 24.33
C ILE A 764 -9.44 16.73 24.31
N LYS A 765 -10.59 16.25 23.81
CA LYS A 765 -11.84 17.03 23.76
C LYS A 765 -12.37 17.42 25.15
N LYS A 766 -12.03 16.66 26.19
CA LYS A 766 -12.41 16.97 27.58
C LYS A 766 -11.57 18.09 28.20
N VAL A 767 -10.43 18.47 27.59
CA VAL A 767 -9.56 19.53 28.10
C VAL A 767 -10.12 20.91 27.70
N PRO A 768 -10.55 21.75 28.66
CA PRO A 768 -11.10 23.07 28.34
C PRO A 768 -10.11 23.95 27.58
N GLY A 769 -10.59 24.68 26.57
CA GLY A 769 -9.78 25.56 25.73
C GLY A 769 -9.04 24.85 24.58
N VAL A 770 -9.08 23.52 24.48
CA VAL A 770 -8.40 22.77 23.42
C VAL A 770 -9.35 22.47 22.25
N THR A 771 -8.94 22.84 21.04
CA THR A 771 -9.60 22.46 19.79
C THR A 771 -8.79 21.36 19.10
N LEU A 772 -9.37 20.17 18.95
CA LEU A 772 -8.76 19.07 18.20
C LEU A 772 -8.86 19.34 16.69
N ILE A 773 -7.72 19.25 16.00
CA ILE A 773 -7.59 19.29 14.54
C ILE A 773 -7.02 17.95 14.09
N GLU A 774 -7.62 17.34 13.08
CA GLU A 774 -7.08 16.09 12.53
C GLU A 774 -6.05 16.37 11.44
N PHE A 775 -4.98 15.58 11.44
CA PHE A 775 -4.14 15.44 10.26
C PHE A 775 -4.98 14.90 9.10
N LYS A 776 -4.67 15.33 7.86
CA LYS A 776 -5.26 14.74 6.65
C LYS A 776 -5.16 13.21 6.64
N ASN A 777 -3.99 12.70 7.02
CA ASN A 777 -3.75 11.29 7.27
C ASN A 777 -3.75 11.03 8.79
N ASN A 778 -4.83 10.44 9.29
CA ASN A 778 -5.06 10.08 10.70
C ASN A 778 -5.49 8.61 10.84
N ARG A 779 -5.55 8.10 12.07
CA ARG A 779 -5.95 6.73 12.40
C ARG A 779 -5.14 5.68 11.64
N LEU A 780 -5.79 4.77 10.91
CA LEU A 780 -5.13 3.74 10.09
C LEU A 780 -4.20 4.34 9.04
N LEU A 781 -4.48 5.55 8.53
CA LEU A 781 -3.65 6.20 7.52
C LEU A 781 -2.55 7.10 8.11
N ALA A 782 -2.51 7.31 9.44
CA ALA A 782 -1.55 8.19 10.08
C ALA A 782 -0.09 7.85 9.74
N LYS A 783 0.70 8.85 9.33
CA LYS A 783 2.11 8.65 8.98
C LYS A 783 2.97 8.47 10.23
N CYS A 784 4.07 7.72 10.10
CA CYS A 784 5.01 7.46 11.19
C CYS A 784 5.74 8.75 11.62
N CYS A 785 6.07 8.87 12.91
CA CYS A 785 6.96 9.93 13.39
C CYS A 785 8.45 9.68 13.10
N GLY A 786 8.82 8.50 12.60
CA GLY A 786 10.22 8.09 12.36
C GLY A 786 10.91 7.38 13.54
N GLY A 787 10.33 7.42 14.74
CA GLY A 787 10.97 6.94 15.98
C GLY A 787 10.94 5.43 16.25
N GLY A 788 10.10 4.67 15.54
CA GLY A 788 9.82 3.26 15.83
C GLY A 788 10.85 2.26 15.29
N GLY A 789 10.70 0.97 15.64
CA GLY A 789 11.43 -0.14 15.03
C GLY A 789 12.95 -0.17 15.25
N GLY A 790 13.49 0.63 16.17
CA GLY A 790 14.95 0.83 16.33
C GLY A 790 15.58 1.76 15.29
N MET A 791 14.77 2.32 14.39
CA MET A 791 15.21 3.13 13.25
C MET A 791 15.88 4.44 13.69
N LYS A 792 15.37 5.11 14.72
CA LYS A 792 15.96 6.37 15.22
C LYS A 792 17.44 6.23 15.60
N ALA A 793 17.80 5.11 16.23
CA ALA A 793 19.18 4.80 16.59
C ALA A 793 19.99 4.35 15.37
N PHE A 794 19.38 3.59 14.47
CA PHE A 794 20.05 3.05 13.29
C PHE A 794 20.42 4.13 12.25
N ASN A 795 19.48 5.03 11.93
CA ASN A 795 19.68 6.09 10.96
C ASN A 795 18.88 7.34 11.41
N THR A 796 19.55 8.16 12.22
CA THR A 796 18.98 9.35 12.84
C THR A 796 18.57 10.41 11.81
N GLU A 797 19.30 10.53 10.71
CA GLU A 797 19.00 11.49 9.64
C GLU A 797 17.64 11.19 8.99
N LEU A 798 17.45 9.96 8.49
CA LEU A 798 16.20 9.57 7.85
C LEU A 798 15.02 9.57 8.84
N SER A 799 15.25 9.16 10.09
CA SER A 799 14.25 9.31 11.16
C SER A 799 13.83 10.77 11.35
N GLY A 800 14.80 11.70 11.33
CA GLY A 800 14.57 13.14 11.42
C GLY A 800 13.80 13.70 10.22
N GLU A 801 14.11 13.26 9.00
CA GLU A 801 13.39 13.65 7.78
C GLU A 801 11.92 13.20 7.79
N ILE A 802 11.64 12.00 8.31
CA ILE A 802 10.26 11.51 8.47
C ILE A 802 9.51 12.36 9.50
N ALA A 803 10.14 12.65 10.65
CA ALA A 803 9.54 13.50 11.69
C ALA A 803 9.29 14.93 11.18
N TYR A 804 10.25 15.49 10.43
CA TYR A 804 10.19 16.83 9.88
C TYR A 804 8.97 17.00 8.97
N GLN A 805 8.75 16.06 8.05
CA GLN A 805 7.53 16.08 7.23
C GLN A 805 6.26 16.03 8.08
N ARG A 806 6.23 15.17 9.10
CA ARG A 806 5.03 15.08 9.95
C ARG A 806 4.76 16.39 10.70
N GLY A 807 5.80 17.14 11.04
CA GLY A 807 5.67 18.50 11.58
C GLY A 807 5.12 19.50 10.56
N LEU A 808 5.56 19.43 9.30
CA LEU A 808 5.00 20.28 8.22
C LEU A 808 3.53 19.97 7.94
N GLU A 809 3.13 18.70 7.95
CA GLU A 809 1.72 18.29 7.81
C GLU A 809 0.83 18.86 8.93
N ALA A 810 1.38 19.05 10.13
CA ALA A 810 0.65 19.64 11.25
C ALA A 810 0.43 21.15 11.04
N LEU A 811 1.43 21.85 10.51
CA LEU A 811 1.31 23.27 10.13
C LEU A 811 0.30 23.45 8.99
N GLU A 812 0.29 22.54 8.02
CA GLU A 812 -0.63 22.57 6.86
C GLU A 812 -2.11 22.52 7.30
N VAL A 813 -2.44 21.75 8.33
CA VAL A 813 -3.80 21.69 8.89
C VAL A 813 -4.09 22.81 9.90
N GLY A 814 -3.14 23.71 10.14
CA GLY A 814 -3.31 24.87 11.03
C GLY A 814 -3.24 24.57 12.52
N ALA A 815 -2.50 23.52 12.93
CA ALA A 815 -2.28 23.20 14.33
C ALA A 815 -1.10 23.99 14.94
N ASP A 816 -1.27 24.43 16.17
CA ASP A 816 -0.24 25.14 16.95
C ASP A 816 0.59 24.17 17.81
N THR A 817 0.00 23.01 18.14
CA THR A 817 0.60 21.98 18.98
C THR A 817 0.38 20.59 18.39
N ILE A 818 1.41 19.75 18.38
CA ILE A 818 1.27 18.30 18.17
C ILE A 818 1.22 17.62 19.52
N VAL A 819 0.18 16.82 19.77
CA VAL A 819 0.07 15.98 20.96
C VAL A 819 0.25 14.52 20.59
N SER A 820 1.01 13.78 21.38
CA SER A 820 1.16 12.33 21.21
C SER A 820 1.02 11.62 22.55
N ALA A 821 0.52 10.40 22.54
CA ALA A 821 0.46 9.54 23.73
C ALA A 821 1.64 8.56 23.77
N CYS A 822 2.82 9.02 23.37
CA CYS A 822 4.03 8.23 23.35
C CYS A 822 5.26 9.14 23.47
N PRO A 823 6.08 8.98 24.52
CA PRO A 823 7.26 9.80 24.74
C PRO A 823 8.30 9.62 23.62
N ALA A 824 8.40 8.43 23.02
CA ALA A 824 9.30 8.20 21.89
C ALA A 824 8.88 9.00 20.64
N CYS A 825 7.57 9.08 20.37
CA CYS A 825 7.04 9.91 19.29
C CYS A 825 7.26 11.40 19.57
N LYS A 826 6.92 11.86 20.79
CA LYS A 826 7.16 13.23 21.25
C LYS A 826 8.62 13.64 21.05
N GLY A 827 9.57 12.86 21.55
CA GLY A 827 10.99 13.19 21.45
C GLY A 827 11.48 13.32 20.00
N ASN A 828 10.96 12.52 19.06
CA ASN A 828 11.34 12.65 17.65
C ASN A 828 10.67 13.87 16.98
N LEU A 829 9.40 14.14 17.30
CA LEU A 829 8.66 15.28 16.78
C LEU A 829 9.19 16.62 17.35
N GLN A 830 9.74 16.63 18.56
CA GLN A 830 10.42 17.81 19.13
C GLN A 830 11.66 18.21 18.31
N LEU A 831 12.45 17.24 17.85
CA LEU A 831 13.58 17.51 16.95
C LEU A 831 13.10 18.13 15.62
N ALA A 832 12.00 17.61 15.08
CA ALA A 832 11.36 18.17 13.90
C ALA A 832 10.87 19.61 14.13
N ALA A 833 10.19 19.88 15.24
CA ALA A 833 9.72 21.21 15.60
C ALA A 833 10.88 22.22 15.76
N ALA A 834 11.99 21.80 16.37
CA ALA A 834 13.20 22.60 16.49
C ALA A 834 13.79 22.96 15.11
N ARG A 835 13.83 22.00 14.18
CA ARG A 835 14.26 22.22 12.80
C ARG A 835 13.34 23.17 12.03
N ILE A 836 12.03 22.95 12.10
CA ILE A 836 11.01 23.82 11.45
C ILE A 836 11.18 25.28 11.89
N ARG A 837 11.41 25.50 13.19
CA ARG A 837 11.69 26.83 13.75
C ARG A 837 13.01 27.39 13.21
N LYS A 838 14.08 26.60 13.18
CA LYS A 838 15.40 27.00 12.66
C LYS A 838 15.32 27.42 11.18
N GLU A 839 14.54 26.70 10.38
CA GLU A 839 14.33 26.98 8.96
C GLU A 839 13.25 28.04 8.68
N LYS A 840 12.68 28.66 9.73
CA LYS A 840 11.64 29.71 9.63
C LYS A 840 10.40 29.27 8.83
N LYS A 841 10.05 27.98 8.87
CA LYS A 841 8.84 27.43 8.21
C LYS A 841 7.58 27.54 9.05
N GLY A 842 7.71 27.78 10.35
CA GLY A 842 6.61 27.94 11.30
C GLY A 842 7.07 27.76 12.74
N LYS A 843 6.12 27.77 13.67
CA LYS A 843 6.33 27.41 15.08
C LYS A 843 5.28 26.39 15.47
N ILE A 844 5.69 25.29 16.09
CA ILE A 844 4.77 24.27 16.57
C ILE A 844 5.29 23.71 17.90
N LYS A 845 4.43 23.64 18.93
CA LYS A 845 4.74 22.99 20.22
C LYS A 845 4.55 21.49 20.06
N VAL A 846 5.28 20.69 20.82
CA VAL A 846 5.08 19.23 20.86
C VAL A 846 4.93 18.82 22.32
N MET A 847 3.83 18.14 22.64
CA MET A 847 3.48 17.74 24.00
C MET A 847 3.13 16.25 24.07
N ASP A 848 3.34 15.66 25.25
CA ASP A 848 2.67 14.41 25.60
C ASP A 848 1.23 14.70 26.04
N ILE A 849 0.31 13.76 25.83
CA ILE A 849 -1.09 13.92 26.27
C ILE A 849 -1.22 14.11 27.78
N THR A 850 -0.31 13.54 28.58
CA THR A 850 -0.28 13.75 30.03
C THR A 850 0.10 15.17 30.41
N GLU A 851 0.96 15.85 29.63
CA GLU A 851 1.30 17.26 29.84
C GLU A 851 0.12 18.17 29.54
N LEU A 852 -0.63 17.85 28.48
CA LEU A 852 -1.85 18.58 28.13
C LEU A 852 -2.88 18.52 29.27
N VAL A 853 -3.10 17.33 29.83
CA VAL A 853 -4.02 17.16 30.96
C VAL A 853 -3.46 17.86 32.21
N ALA A 854 -2.16 17.75 32.49
CA ALA A 854 -1.51 18.37 33.65
C ALA A 854 -1.66 19.91 33.66
N GLU A 855 -1.51 20.57 32.50
CA GLU A 855 -1.71 22.02 32.37
C GLU A 855 -3.15 22.45 32.71
N ALA A 856 -4.12 21.54 32.56
CA ALA A 856 -5.54 21.79 32.80
C ALA A 856 -6.07 21.27 34.15
N VAL A 857 -5.24 20.68 35.02
CA VAL A 857 -5.73 20.21 36.34
C VAL A 857 -6.02 21.40 37.27
N ALA A 858 -7.20 21.39 37.89
CA ALA A 858 -7.62 22.36 38.91
C ALA A 858 -6.77 22.27 40.17
#